data_AF-A0AAV5A7U0-F1
#
_entry.id   AF-A0AAV5A7U0-F1
#
_cell.length_a   1.000
_cell.length_b   1.000
_cell.length_c   1.000
_cell.angle_alpha   90.00
_cell.angle_beta   90.00
_cell.angle_gamma   90.00
#
_symmetry.space_group_name_H-M   'P 1'
#
loop_
_entity.id
_entity.type
_entity.pdbx_description
1 polymer ?
#
loop_
_entity_poly.entity_id
_entity_poly.type
_entity_poly.pdbx_seq_one_letter_code
_entity_poly.pdbx_strand_id
1 'polypeptide(L)'
;MTGAEEKELVVVLISTNWHGRVRAPTSSMPHKKAWERLGNQGWSYKDVLPYIQKVENFRTPSNDTVKAKLLAEDQPWFGKNGPISIAFCEVLTGLEDIVRTTVNGRGIPTINNAPLGEYTGMWSGTSSMDPEKLERATAFKGYVQPHLDRKNLFVLPEAYVTKLIWKDPNPNLNGELTAKGVEFIHGGKTFVVNSTKEVLVTAGTLKTPQILELSGIGNRTILEPLNIPVLVDLPGVGENLQDHYCASTIVWELTSGGSYRTLDLLLDPVQNQKYEELYKQKQRGLVSFTNTEFVFASLQSLSPNADKIIALHEKDLANRVASMDTDAEKGLKEQLNIQLERIKNPNAPMIELIFAPIFLDFPNSPEPNKMYLSVLITLVGTWARGSAHISSADPLKSPDLDGNALAYKFELDTLSEAFKFARQLKDYEPLKSIIAKEISPGGKVVTDEEIYGENRFSTPRGNHVTEVLHSTKSVSKPRLTLYGVYGTTNVRVCDLSITPLQGNVHTQCITYAIAEKAADIILKRLIDCSVAHLSRPGSSQSCLSISLLGRGSYNTVYRLTFSDGTQLAASIANHDDEDFNAQAKQSEIETMKFVRESGLYPDIPIPKVHAWDTTFNNPAGAPYVLMDVVQGETLEGLKDDNGLHGLDTLPHIQQLSIVKTLAKLKASLSKPVPFDKIGSIAANSAKDGYFVGPLITFTQECLGGPFKSAHELWRSRLEHGILHAIEEWCKLENDQLSTSLSEPNCTPQTFAELFQLLSSLITHFMLPQSYDLLVLHHPDLALRNIFFDKKSFSSNQPKITGVIDWGGAQILPLMLTARYPDDLMTTTDEPFSRSGYSDESWHSVPSDWTSIGDVTQWPQVFRGPGDPVDYTPRVSAMVRRFYLRTYFSACYAEQIHLLQKDASLYHATLFADAPYYLKFHETICGGWTSWVEHASWIRETYWRLRTLPGQGAGEESLVIGPNVYRGSIVPVVRDLGIFEETSYSGSSGNADNSQD
;
A
#
# COMPACT_ATOMS: atom_id res chain seq x y z
N MET A 1 32.90 -35.08 -1.81
CA MET A 1 33.54 -35.22 -3.13
C MET A 1 32.58 -35.95 -4.03
N THR A 2 32.37 -35.39 -5.24
CA THR A 2 31.66 -35.91 -6.43
C THR A 2 30.19 -36.32 -6.23
N GLY A 3 29.17 -35.68 -6.81
CA GLY A 3 29.14 -34.82 -7.98
C GLY A 3 27.99 -35.28 -8.87
N ALA A 4 26.85 -34.58 -8.80
CA ALA A 4 25.78 -34.46 -9.79
C ALA A 4 24.53 -33.94 -9.04
N GLU A 5 24.46 -32.63 -8.80
CA GLU A 5 23.19 -32.00 -8.48
C GLU A 5 22.39 -31.92 -9.78
N GLU A 6 21.44 -32.83 -9.97
CA GLU A 6 20.29 -32.57 -10.83
C GLU A 6 19.59 -31.33 -10.27
N LYS A 7 19.86 -30.17 -10.89
CA LYS A 7 19.05 -28.98 -10.70
C LYS A 7 17.68 -29.28 -11.34
N GLU A 8 16.79 -29.88 -10.57
CA GLU A 8 15.36 -29.87 -10.88
C GLU A 8 14.94 -28.40 -10.95
N LEU A 9 14.70 -27.96 -12.19
CA LEU A 9 14.15 -26.66 -12.51
C LEU A 9 12.71 -26.64 -11.96
N VAL A 10 12.53 -26.20 -10.70
CA VAL A 10 11.19 -25.97 -10.13
C VAL A 10 10.57 -24.78 -10.86
N VAL A 11 9.81 -25.07 -11.92
CA VAL A 11 9.08 -24.08 -12.73
C VAL A 11 7.84 -23.64 -11.94
N VAL A 12 7.96 -22.54 -11.20
CA VAL A 12 6.83 -21.85 -10.57
C VAL A 12 6.07 -21.05 -11.65
N LEU A 13 4.95 -21.62 -12.13
CA LEU A 13 4.03 -21.02 -13.10
C LEU A 13 3.23 -19.86 -12.47
N ILE A 14 3.81 -18.65 -12.49
CA ILE A 14 3.07 -17.40 -12.35
C ILE A 14 3.24 -16.66 -13.67
N SER A 15 2.15 -16.49 -14.41
CA SER A 15 2.15 -16.07 -15.81
C SER A 15 3.12 -14.92 -16.10
N THR A 16 3.24 -13.89 -15.26
CA THR A 16 4.19 -12.77 -15.46
C THR A 16 5.68 -13.17 -15.61
N ASN A 17 6.08 -14.38 -15.20
CA ASN A 17 7.46 -14.87 -15.16
C ASN A 17 8.02 -15.35 -16.52
N TRP A 18 7.18 -15.53 -17.55
CA TRP A 18 7.62 -16.08 -18.84
C TRP A 18 7.18 -15.32 -20.09
N HIS A 19 6.41 -14.24 -19.97
CA HIS A 19 5.88 -13.56 -21.15
C HIS A 19 6.96 -13.02 -22.09
N GLY A 20 6.78 -13.27 -23.39
CA GLY A 20 7.33 -12.46 -24.48
C GLY A 20 6.93 -11.01 -24.22
N ARG A 21 7.93 -10.17 -24.01
CA ARG A 21 7.77 -8.89 -23.34
C ARG A 21 7.22 -7.85 -24.33
N VAL A 22 5.90 -7.76 -24.48
CA VAL A 22 5.25 -6.95 -25.54
C VAL A 22 3.99 -6.25 -25.02
N ARG A 23 4.05 -4.93 -24.80
CA ARG A 23 2.93 -4.06 -24.43
C ARG A 23 2.02 -3.82 -25.62
N ALA A 24 1.14 -4.77 -25.91
CA ALA A 24 0.20 -4.58 -26.99
C ALA A 24 -0.66 -3.30 -26.75
N PRO A 25 -0.82 -2.43 -27.77
CA PRO A 25 -1.60 -1.20 -27.65
C PRO A 25 -3.05 -1.52 -27.34
N THR A 26 -3.57 -1.02 -26.23
CA THR A 26 -4.87 -1.37 -25.63
C THR A 26 -6.09 -0.85 -26.38
N SER A 27 -5.93 -0.49 -27.66
CA SER A 27 -6.95 0.11 -28.52
C SER A 27 -7.69 -0.91 -29.42
N SER A 28 -7.48 -2.23 -29.22
CA SER A 28 -8.23 -3.34 -29.86
C SER A 28 -9.71 -3.46 -29.62
N MET A 29 -10.31 -2.49 -28.94
CA MET A 29 -11.75 -2.48 -28.87
C MET A 29 -12.30 -1.58 -29.97
N PRO A 30 -12.87 -2.12 -31.06
CA PRO A 30 -13.81 -1.37 -31.88
C PRO A 30 -15.05 -0.91 -31.11
N HIS A 31 -15.14 -1.20 -29.81
CA HIS A 31 -15.89 -0.35 -28.89
C HIS A 31 -14.95 0.08 -27.77
N LYS A 32 -14.62 1.38 -27.71
CA LYS A 32 -14.21 2.02 -26.45
C LYS A 32 -15.10 1.59 -25.26
N LYS A 33 -16.27 1.00 -25.53
CA LYS A 33 -17.35 0.53 -24.66
C LYS A 33 -17.70 -0.98 -24.78
N ALA A 34 -16.82 -1.88 -25.27
CA ALA A 34 -17.24 -3.28 -25.58
C ALA A 34 -17.75 -4.01 -24.33
N TRP A 35 -17.01 -3.87 -23.23
CA TRP A 35 -17.42 -4.42 -21.95
C TRP A 35 -18.65 -3.69 -21.39
N GLU A 36 -18.83 -2.39 -21.66
CA GLU A 36 -20.04 -1.65 -21.29
C GLU A 36 -21.29 -2.14 -22.04
N ARG A 37 -21.17 -2.46 -23.35
CA ARG A 37 -22.23 -3.09 -24.15
C ARG A 37 -22.64 -4.44 -23.56
N LEU A 38 -21.67 -5.16 -23.01
CA LEU A 38 -21.87 -6.44 -22.31
C LEU A 38 -22.33 -6.27 -20.85
N GLY A 39 -22.71 -5.05 -20.44
CA GLY A 39 -23.27 -4.75 -19.11
C GLY A 39 -22.28 -4.23 -18.07
N ASN A 40 -20.99 -4.12 -18.40
CA ASN A 40 -19.93 -3.70 -17.46
C ASN A 40 -19.67 -2.20 -17.57
N GLN A 41 -20.56 -1.40 -16.99
CA GLN A 41 -20.42 0.07 -17.00
C GLN A 41 -19.12 0.53 -16.32
N GLY A 42 -18.52 1.59 -16.86
CA GLY A 42 -17.27 2.15 -16.36
C GLY A 42 -16.05 1.31 -16.73
N TRP A 43 -16.16 0.34 -17.64
CA TRP A 43 -15.05 -0.44 -18.19
C TRP A 43 -14.72 -0.06 -19.63
N SER A 44 -14.93 1.21 -19.96
CA SER A 44 -14.46 1.74 -21.22
C SER A 44 -12.92 1.85 -21.22
N TYR A 45 -12.31 1.94 -22.40
CA TYR A 45 -10.88 2.24 -22.52
C TYR A 45 -10.50 3.50 -21.73
N LYS A 46 -11.35 4.53 -21.78
CA LYS A 46 -11.14 5.78 -21.05
C LYS A 46 -11.06 5.55 -19.53
N ASP A 47 -11.85 4.62 -19.01
CA ASP A 47 -11.90 4.32 -17.58
C ASP A 47 -10.76 3.41 -17.13
N VAL A 48 -10.20 2.59 -18.04
CA VAL A 48 -9.13 1.63 -17.75
C VAL A 48 -7.74 2.24 -17.96
N LEU A 49 -7.60 3.22 -18.86
CA LEU A 49 -6.32 3.87 -19.15
C LEU A 49 -5.60 4.44 -17.91
N PRO A 50 -6.27 5.13 -16.97
CA PRO A 50 -5.62 5.61 -15.75
C PRO A 50 -5.02 4.48 -14.91
N TYR A 51 -5.69 3.32 -14.86
CA TYR A 51 -5.19 2.13 -14.16
C TYR A 51 -3.98 1.53 -14.85
N ILE A 52 -3.96 1.50 -16.18
CA ILE A 52 -2.78 1.09 -16.95
C ILE A 52 -1.60 2.01 -16.64
N GLN A 53 -1.81 3.33 -16.67
CA GLN A 53 -0.76 4.31 -16.35
C GLN A 53 -0.29 4.23 -14.90
N LYS A 54 -1.15 3.83 -13.96
CA LYS A 54 -0.80 3.64 -12.54
C LYS A 54 0.20 2.49 -12.35
N VAL A 55 0.13 1.46 -13.18
CA VAL A 55 0.97 0.26 -13.10
C VAL A 55 2.37 0.51 -13.67
N GLU A 56 2.45 1.32 -14.72
CA GLU A 56 3.65 1.43 -15.55
C GLU A 56 4.68 2.45 -15.02
N ASN A 57 5.94 2.05 -15.06
CA ASN A 57 7.12 2.93 -15.03
C ASN A 57 7.86 2.78 -16.35
N PHE A 58 7.40 3.53 -17.35
CA PHE A 58 7.91 3.46 -18.71
C PHE A 58 9.22 4.23 -18.90
N ARG A 59 10.17 3.59 -19.58
CA ARG A 59 11.48 4.15 -19.90
C ARG A 59 11.82 3.92 -21.38
N THR A 60 12.34 4.95 -22.03
CA THR A 60 12.93 4.84 -23.38
C THR A 60 14.35 4.27 -23.30
N PRO A 61 14.86 3.65 -24.38
CA PRO A 61 16.26 3.21 -24.44
C PRO A 61 17.22 4.35 -24.12
N SER A 62 18.29 4.00 -23.41
CA SER A 62 19.41 4.89 -23.08
C SER A 62 20.29 5.20 -24.31
N ASN A 63 20.31 4.31 -25.31
CA ASN A 63 21.11 4.47 -26.52
C ASN A 63 20.30 5.11 -27.66
N ASP A 64 20.76 6.24 -28.19
CA ASP A 64 20.07 6.97 -29.26
C ASP A 64 19.92 6.17 -30.56
N THR A 65 20.88 5.30 -30.89
CA THR A 65 20.79 4.43 -32.08
C THR A 65 19.71 3.37 -31.91
N VAL A 66 19.61 2.76 -30.73
CA VAL A 66 18.54 1.81 -30.39
C VAL A 66 17.19 2.52 -30.40
N LYS A 67 17.12 3.70 -29.78
CA LYS A 67 15.92 4.54 -29.75
C LYS A 67 15.42 4.87 -31.15
N ALA A 68 16.31 5.30 -32.04
CA ALA A 68 15.97 5.60 -33.43
C ALA A 68 15.53 4.35 -34.22
N LYS A 69 16.24 3.23 -34.06
CA LYS A 69 15.93 1.98 -34.76
C LYS A 69 14.62 1.33 -34.30
N LEU A 70 14.22 1.50 -33.06
CA LEU A 70 12.94 0.97 -32.52
C LEU A 70 11.80 1.99 -32.57
N LEU A 71 12.04 3.20 -33.10
CA LEU A 71 11.07 4.30 -33.07
C LEU A 71 10.54 4.55 -31.64
N ALA A 72 11.42 4.43 -30.65
CA ALA A 72 11.07 4.43 -29.23
C ALA A 72 10.85 5.87 -28.71
N GLU A 73 9.66 6.39 -28.97
CA GLU A 73 9.23 7.72 -28.53
C GLU A 73 8.56 7.68 -27.16
N ASP A 74 8.74 8.77 -26.40
CA ASP A 74 7.98 8.97 -25.16
C ASP A 74 6.62 9.59 -25.47
N GLN A 75 5.57 9.05 -24.87
CA GLN A 75 4.19 9.36 -25.22
C GLN A 75 3.31 9.52 -23.96
N PRO A 76 2.27 10.38 -24.01
CA PRO A 76 1.52 10.79 -22.81
C PRO A 76 0.68 9.69 -22.15
N TRP A 77 0.44 8.58 -22.84
CA TRP A 77 -0.32 7.42 -22.34
C TRP A 77 0.54 6.37 -21.63
N PHE A 78 1.84 6.59 -21.51
CA PHE A 78 2.70 5.75 -20.66
C PHE A 78 2.66 6.21 -19.21
N GLY A 79 2.51 5.26 -18.29
CA GLY A 79 2.77 5.53 -16.88
C GLY A 79 4.25 5.76 -16.61
N LYS A 80 4.57 6.59 -15.61
CA LYS A 80 5.97 6.96 -15.27
C LYS A 80 6.39 6.58 -13.86
N ASN A 81 5.43 6.26 -13.00
CA ASN A 81 5.63 6.17 -11.56
C ASN A 81 5.09 4.86 -10.97
N GLY A 82 4.68 3.92 -11.82
CA GLY A 82 4.11 2.65 -11.38
C GLY A 82 5.15 1.62 -10.94
N PRO A 83 4.72 0.55 -10.28
CA PRO A 83 5.63 -0.47 -9.75
C PRO A 83 6.24 -1.40 -10.81
N ILE A 84 5.70 -1.43 -12.03
CA ILE A 84 6.16 -2.34 -13.09
C ILE A 84 6.95 -1.55 -14.14
N SER A 85 8.25 -1.84 -14.22
CA SER A 85 9.12 -1.27 -15.26
C SER A 85 8.73 -1.79 -16.64
N ILE A 86 8.49 -0.86 -17.56
CA ILE A 86 8.22 -1.13 -18.97
C ILE A 86 9.29 -0.42 -19.80
N ALA A 87 9.99 -1.14 -20.68
CA ALA A 87 11.02 -0.55 -21.52
C ALA A 87 11.09 -1.21 -22.89
N PHE A 88 11.66 -0.52 -23.87
CA PHE A 88 12.05 -1.17 -25.13
C PHE A 88 13.30 -2.04 -24.92
N CYS A 89 13.48 -3.04 -25.78
CA CYS A 89 14.69 -3.86 -25.78
C CYS A 89 15.93 -2.99 -26.03
N GLU A 90 16.93 -3.06 -25.16
CA GLU A 90 18.24 -2.39 -25.35
C GLU A 90 19.15 -3.15 -26.35
N VAL A 91 18.71 -4.32 -26.82
CA VAL A 91 19.49 -5.22 -27.66
C VAL A 91 18.81 -5.41 -29.01
N LEU A 92 19.54 -5.05 -30.07
CA LEU A 92 19.11 -5.27 -31.45
C LEU A 92 19.72 -6.54 -32.03
N THR A 93 19.00 -7.18 -32.92
CA THR A 93 19.44 -8.36 -33.68
C THR A 93 19.96 -8.01 -35.06
N GLY A 94 19.66 -6.81 -35.56
CA GLY A 94 19.94 -6.42 -36.94
C GLY A 94 18.84 -6.83 -37.91
N LEU A 95 17.82 -7.57 -37.45
CA LEU A 95 16.67 -7.99 -38.25
C LEU A 95 15.55 -6.96 -38.24
N GLU A 96 15.56 -6.01 -37.29
CA GLU A 96 14.46 -5.06 -37.07
C GLU A 96 14.15 -4.24 -38.34
N ASP A 97 15.16 -3.57 -38.90
CA ASP A 97 14.98 -2.76 -40.12
C ASP A 97 14.65 -3.64 -41.35
N ILE A 98 15.21 -4.86 -41.41
CA ILE A 98 15.01 -5.77 -42.54
C ILE A 98 13.55 -6.21 -42.62
N VAL A 99 13.02 -6.70 -41.50
CA VAL A 99 11.62 -7.12 -41.39
C VAL A 99 10.71 -5.93 -41.66
N ARG A 100 11.00 -4.78 -41.03
CA ARG A 100 10.18 -3.57 -41.15
C ARG A 100 10.07 -3.04 -42.56
N THR A 101 11.19 -2.91 -43.25
CA THR A 101 11.19 -2.45 -44.64
C THR A 101 10.43 -3.44 -45.55
N THR A 102 10.60 -4.74 -45.33
CA THR A 102 9.91 -5.77 -46.13
C THR A 102 8.39 -5.71 -45.93
N VAL A 103 7.93 -5.65 -44.67
CA VAL A 103 6.50 -5.59 -44.31
C VAL A 103 5.86 -4.28 -44.81
N ASN A 104 6.53 -3.14 -44.63
CA ASN A 104 6.08 -1.86 -45.17
C ASN A 104 5.93 -1.90 -46.70
N GLY A 105 6.89 -2.51 -47.40
CA GLY A 105 6.84 -2.69 -48.85
C GLY A 105 5.68 -3.58 -49.33
N ARG A 106 5.06 -4.35 -48.42
CA ARG A 106 3.87 -5.17 -48.67
C ARG A 106 2.55 -4.51 -48.25
N GLY A 107 2.60 -3.24 -47.85
CA GLY A 107 1.41 -2.43 -47.60
C GLY A 107 0.92 -2.40 -46.16
N ILE A 108 1.67 -2.99 -45.22
CA ILE A 108 1.40 -2.87 -43.78
C ILE A 108 2.33 -1.80 -43.22
N PRO A 109 1.84 -0.59 -42.89
CA PRO A 109 2.68 0.51 -42.43
C PRO A 109 3.22 0.27 -41.02
N THR A 110 4.39 0.84 -40.74
CA THR A 110 4.88 0.96 -39.37
C THR A 110 4.13 2.07 -38.65
N ILE A 111 3.68 1.80 -37.44
CA ILE A 111 2.98 2.74 -36.57
C ILE A 111 3.84 3.02 -35.33
N ASN A 112 3.93 4.29 -34.95
CA ASN A 112 4.65 4.75 -33.75
C ASN A 112 3.70 5.29 -32.65
N ASN A 113 2.41 5.46 -32.94
CA ASN A 113 1.41 6.10 -32.06
C ASN A 113 0.13 5.25 -31.86
N ALA A 114 0.30 3.99 -31.46
CA ALA A 114 -0.77 2.99 -31.47
C ALA A 114 -2.01 3.16 -30.52
N PRO A 115 -2.05 3.96 -29.45
CA PRO A 115 -3.19 3.94 -28.52
C PRO A 115 -4.38 4.82 -28.90
N LEU A 116 -4.32 5.57 -30.00
CA LEU A 116 -5.45 6.39 -30.47
C LEU A 116 -6.45 5.65 -31.36
N GLY A 117 -6.33 4.33 -31.52
CA GLY A 117 -7.30 3.52 -32.27
C GLY A 117 -6.80 3.03 -33.63
N GLU A 118 -5.55 3.28 -33.98
CA GLU A 118 -4.91 2.81 -35.21
C GLU A 118 -3.69 1.97 -34.85
N TYR A 119 -3.94 0.76 -34.33
CA TYR A 119 -2.87 -0.21 -34.04
C TYR A 119 -2.80 -1.37 -35.05
N THR A 120 -3.61 -1.31 -36.11
CA THR A 120 -3.43 -2.18 -37.28
C THR A 120 -2.21 -1.68 -38.04
N GLY A 121 -1.14 -2.47 -38.03
CA GLY A 121 0.15 -2.07 -38.55
C GLY A 121 1.29 -2.85 -37.90
N MET A 122 2.50 -2.52 -38.33
CA MET A 122 3.74 -3.02 -37.73
C MET A 122 4.22 -2.07 -36.64
N TRP A 123 4.71 -2.59 -35.51
CA TRP A 123 5.24 -1.73 -34.46
C TRP A 123 6.31 -2.44 -33.65
N SER A 124 7.20 -1.64 -33.06
CA SER A 124 8.21 -2.15 -32.15
C SER A 124 7.66 -2.23 -30.72
N GLY A 125 7.68 -3.43 -30.16
CA GLY A 125 7.10 -3.75 -28.85
C GLY A 125 7.92 -3.25 -27.66
N THR A 126 7.24 -2.85 -26.58
CA THR A 126 7.87 -2.64 -25.26
C THR A 126 7.67 -3.83 -24.35
N SER A 127 8.46 -3.92 -23.30
CA SER A 127 8.69 -5.12 -22.54
C SER A 127 8.58 -4.87 -21.05
N SER A 128 7.97 -5.80 -20.30
CA SER A 128 7.98 -5.80 -18.82
C SER A 128 9.38 -6.17 -18.31
N MET A 129 10.27 -5.18 -18.29
CA MET A 129 11.67 -5.33 -17.93
C MET A 129 12.22 -4.07 -17.26
N ASP A 130 13.15 -4.27 -16.35
CA ASP A 130 13.97 -3.21 -15.81
C ASP A 130 15.04 -2.85 -16.87
N PRO A 131 15.07 -1.62 -17.39
CA PRO A 131 16.03 -1.21 -18.42
C PRO A 131 17.46 -1.05 -17.90
N GLU A 132 17.66 -0.91 -16.59
CA GLU A 132 18.99 -0.78 -15.99
C GLU A 132 19.55 -2.17 -15.70
N LYS A 133 18.76 -3.03 -15.05
CA LYS A 133 19.18 -4.40 -14.69
C LYS A 133 19.03 -5.40 -15.83
N LEU A 134 18.27 -5.05 -16.86
CA LEU A 134 17.82 -5.93 -17.95
C LEU A 134 17.14 -7.21 -17.48
N GLU A 135 16.58 -7.17 -16.28
CA GLU A 135 15.83 -8.26 -15.68
C GLU A 135 14.34 -8.13 -15.99
N ARG A 136 13.64 -9.25 -15.93
CA ARG A 136 12.18 -9.26 -16.03
C ARG A 136 11.55 -8.51 -14.85
N ALA A 137 10.61 -7.62 -15.17
CA ALA A 137 9.70 -7.02 -14.19
C ALA A 137 8.49 -7.94 -14.01
N THR A 138 8.24 -8.37 -12.78
CA THR A 138 7.15 -9.32 -12.43
C THR A 138 6.21 -8.69 -11.43
N ALA A 139 4.98 -9.21 -11.33
CA ALA A 139 4.02 -8.74 -10.34
C ALA A 139 4.57 -8.89 -8.92
N PHE A 140 5.28 -9.98 -8.63
CA PHE A 140 5.92 -10.18 -7.33
C PHE A 140 6.99 -9.11 -7.04
N LYS A 141 7.92 -8.86 -7.97
CA LYS A 141 8.97 -7.84 -7.79
C LYS A 141 8.40 -6.43 -7.64
N GLY A 142 7.29 -6.12 -8.33
CA GLY A 142 6.67 -4.78 -8.29
C GLY A 142 5.74 -4.55 -7.10
N TYR A 143 4.90 -5.53 -6.74
CA TYR A 143 3.80 -5.33 -5.78
C TYR A 143 4.00 -6.04 -4.44
N VAL A 144 4.80 -7.11 -4.37
CA VAL A 144 4.90 -7.96 -3.18
C VAL A 144 6.26 -7.81 -2.51
N GLN A 145 7.34 -8.09 -3.24
CA GLN A 145 8.71 -8.08 -2.73
C GLN A 145 9.09 -6.79 -1.99
N PRO A 146 8.75 -5.58 -2.49
CA PRO A 146 9.11 -4.33 -1.81
C PRO A 146 8.35 -4.08 -0.50
N HIS A 147 7.42 -4.97 -0.13
CA HIS A 147 6.47 -4.79 0.96
C HIS A 147 6.40 -5.98 1.92
N LEU A 148 7.34 -6.94 1.80
CA LEU A 148 7.40 -8.13 2.65
C LEU A 148 7.73 -7.83 4.13
N ASP A 149 8.26 -6.63 4.41
CA ASP A 149 8.51 -6.12 5.76
C ASP A 149 7.23 -5.70 6.50
N ARG A 150 6.12 -5.54 5.76
CA ARG A 150 4.83 -5.19 6.36
C ARG A 150 4.30 -6.34 7.20
N LYS A 151 4.16 -6.09 8.51
CA LYS A 151 3.60 -7.05 9.49
C LYS A 151 2.18 -7.55 9.15
N ASN A 152 1.46 -6.84 8.29
CA ASN A 152 0.10 -7.19 7.85
C ASN A 152 0.04 -7.83 6.45
N LEU A 153 1.18 -8.18 5.84
CA LEU A 153 1.24 -8.92 4.57
C LEU A 153 1.88 -10.29 4.78
N PHE A 154 1.10 -11.35 4.57
CA PHE A 154 1.57 -12.73 4.65
C PHE A 154 1.55 -13.35 3.26
N VAL A 155 2.67 -13.94 2.86
CA VAL A 155 2.81 -14.64 1.58
C VAL A 155 3.24 -16.07 1.87
N LEU A 156 2.36 -17.03 1.60
CA LEU A 156 2.64 -18.46 1.78
C LEU A 156 2.81 -19.11 0.40
N PRO A 157 4.06 -19.32 -0.07
CA PRO A 157 4.30 -20.07 -1.30
C PRO A 157 3.98 -21.56 -1.10
N GLU A 158 3.85 -22.30 -2.21
CA GLU A 158 3.59 -23.75 -2.19
C GLU A 158 2.33 -24.14 -1.39
N ALA A 159 1.35 -23.24 -1.35
CA ALA A 159 0.03 -23.47 -0.77
C ALA A 159 -1.02 -23.55 -1.88
N TYR A 160 -1.54 -24.76 -2.12
CA TYR A 160 -2.52 -25.02 -3.17
C TYR A 160 -3.94 -24.88 -2.60
N VAL A 161 -4.64 -23.81 -2.94
CA VAL A 161 -6.04 -23.59 -2.53
C VAL A 161 -6.94 -24.63 -3.19
N THR A 162 -7.78 -25.28 -2.40
CA THR A 162 -8.67 -26.37 -2.85
C THR A 162 -10.10 -25.89 -3.04
N LYS A 163 -10.66 -25.15 -2.06
CA LYS A 163 -12.03 -24.62 -2.07
C LYS A 163 -12.22 -23.49 -1.06
N LEU A 164 -13.33 -22.77 -1.20
CA LEU A 164 -13.87 -21.82 -0.23
C LEU A 164 -14.61 -22.56 0.89
N ILE A 165 -14.56 -21.99 2.10
CA ILE A 165 -15.31 -22.49 3.26
C ILE A 165 -16.40 -21.47 3.63
N TRP A 166 -17.62 -21.94 3.86
CA TRP A 166 -18.79 -21.09 4.09
C TRP A 166 -19.13 -20.95 5.58
N LYS A 167 -19.63 -19.79 6.01
CA LYS A 167 -20.13 -19.58 7.39
C LYS A 167 -21.40 -20.40 7.63
N ASP A 168 -22.32 -20.38 6.67
CA ASP A 168 -23.54 -21.17 6.64
C ASP A 168 -23.73 -21.71 5.21
N PRO A 169 -23.65 -23.03 5.00
CA PRO A 169 -23.87 -23.66 3.69
C PRO A 169 -25.36 -23.78 3.33
N ASN A 170 -26.30 -23.44 4.23
CA ASN A 170 -27.74 -23.41 3.97
C ASN A 170 -28.28 -21.99 4.26
N PRO A 171 -27.91 -20.97 3.48
CA PRO A 171 -28.52 -19.66 3.64
C PRO A 171 -30.04 -19.82 3.46
N ASN A 172 -30.84 -19.30 4.41
CA ASN A 172 -32.30 -19.27 4.30
C ASN A 172 -32.70 -18.91 2.86
N LEU A 173 -33.72 -19.55 2.27
CA LEU A 173 -34.16 -19.56 0.85
C LEU A 173 -33.99 -18.30 -0.05
N ASN A 174 -33.64 -17.12 0.50
CA ASN A 174 -33.33 -15.86 -0.18
C ASN A 174 -31.97 -15.21 0.21
N GLY A 175 -31.07 -15.90 0.94
CA GLY A 175 -29.83 -15.35 1.50
C GLY A 175 -28.60 -15.58 0.62
N GLU A 176 -27.67 -14.63 0.63
CA GLU A 176 -26.36 -14.75 -0.02
C GLU A 176 -25.36 -15.53 0.86
N LEU A 177 -24.50 -16.35 0.25
CA LEU A 177 -23.44 -17.08 0.95
C LEU A 177 -22.33 -16.14 1.43
N THR A 178 -21.84 -16.37 2.64
CA THR A 178 -20.68 -15.64 3.17
C THR A 178 -19.53 -16.62 3.37
N ALA A 179 -18.41 -16.38 2.69
CA ALA A 179 -17.19 -17.13 2.90
C ALA A 179 -16.61 -16.83 4.29
N LYS A 180 -16.31 -17.90 5.01
CA LYS A 180 -15.57 -17.90 6.27
C LYS A 180 -14.06 -17.89 6.03
N GLY A 181 -13.58 -18.44 4.91
CA GLY A 181 -12.17 -18.63 4.66
C GLY A 181 -11.88 -19.54 3.46
N VAL A 182 -10.67 -20.06 3.38
CA VAL A 182 -10.23 -21.00 2.34
C VAL A 182 -9.55 -22.23 2.93
N GLU A 183 -9.74 -23.37 2.27
CA GLU A 183 -9.01 -24.61 2.53
C GLU A 183 -7.87 -24.74 1.52
N PHE A 184 -6.67 -25.09 1.97
CA PHE A 184 -5.49 -25.24 1.12
C PHE A 184 -4.59 -26.38 1.57
N ILE A 185 -3.79 -26.90 0.65
CA ILE A 185 -2.78 -27.94 0.90
C ILE A 185 -1.41 -27.29 0.94
N HIS A 186 -0.63 -27.56 2.00
CA HIS A 186 0.76 -27.11 2.14
C HIS A 186 1.59 -28.20 2.81
N GLY A 187 2.77 -28.53 2.27
CA GLY A 187 3.61 -29.62 2.80
C GLY A 187 2.86 -30.98 2.89
N GLY A 188 1.96 -31.26 1.95
CA GLY A 188 1.14 -32.48 1.91
C GLY A 188 0.01 -32.55 2.95
N LYS A 189 -0.24 -31.49 3.72
CA LYS A 189 -1.31 -31.43 4.73
C LYS A 189 -2.35 -30.37 4.36
N THR A 190 -3.60 -30.62 4.74
CA THR A 190 -4.71 -29.68 4.54
C THR A 190 -4.83 -28.73 5.72
N PHE A 191 -5.00 -27.44 5.43
CA PHE A 191 -5.16 -26.35 6.38
C PHE A 191 -6.37 -25.50 6.00
N VAL A 192 -6.89 -24.75 6.97
CA VAL A 192 -7.93 -23.74 6.76
C VAL A 192 -7.44 -22.42 7.31
N VAL A 193 -7.60 -21.35 6.54
CA VAL A 193 -7.39 -19.97 6.99
C VAL A 193 -8.72 -19.22 6.90
N ASN A 194 -9.08 -18.53 7.99
CA ASN A 194 -10.31 -17.75 8.06
C ASN A 194 -10.08 -16.32 7.55
N SER A 195 -11.12 -15.71 6.99
CA SER A 195 -11.16 -14.29 6.62
C SER A 195 -12.23 -13.56 7.42
N THR A 196 -11.89 -12.41 7.98
CA THR A 196 -12.82 -11.51 8.69
C THR A 196 -13.57 -10.58 7.73
N LYS A 197 -13.01 -10.32 6.54
CA LYS A 197 -13.53 -9.35 5.56
C LYS A 197 -13.95 -10.03 4.27
N GLU A 198 -13.02 -10.27 3.35
CA GLU A 198 -13.30 -10.80 2.02
C GLU A 198 -12.36 -11.95 1.64
N VAL A 199 -12.78 -12.76 0.67
CA VAL A 199 -11.92 -13.72 -0.02
C VAL A 199 -11.80 -13.31 -1.48
N LEU A 200 -10.57 -13.08 -1.93
CA LEU A 200 -10.25 -12.73 -3.31
C LEU A 200 -9.71 -13.96 -4.04
N VAL A 201 -10.37 -14.39 -5.10
CA VAL A 201 -9.93 -15.51 -5.94
C VAL A 201 -9.17 -14.93 -7.15
N THR A 202 -7.89 -15.26 -7.24
CA THR A 202 -6.96 -14.79 -8.28
C THR A 202 -6.11 -15.93 -8.85
N ALA A 203 -6.69 -17.14 -8.91
CA ALA A 203 -6.00 -18.35 -9.35
C ALA A 203 -5.81 -18.43 -10.88
N GLY A 204 -6.26 -17.42 -11.61
CA GLY A 204 -6.22 -17.37 -13.05
C GLY A 204 -7.31 -18.23 -13.67
N THR A 205 -7.54 -18.04 -14.96
CA THR A 205 -8.79 -18.49 -15.59
C THR A 205 -9.01 -19.99 -15.68
N LEU A 206 -7.97 -20.78 -15.44
CA LEU A 206 -8.10 -22.23 -15.39
C LEU A 206 -8.48 -22.74 -14.01
N LYS A 207 -7.92 -22.14 -12.96
CA LYS A 207 -8.03 -22.64 -11.60
C LYS A 207 -9.11 -21.92 -10.80
N THR A 208 -9.41 -20.67 -11.14
CA THR A 208 -10.54 -19.93 -10.57
C THR A 208 -11.89 -20.64 -10.74
N PRO A 209 -12.32 -21.07 -11.96
CA PRO A 209 -13.57 -21.82 -12.09
C PRO A 209 -13.53 -23.15 -11.33
N GLN A 210 -12.41 -23.87 -11.35
CA GLN A 210 -12.23 -25.09 -10.56
C GLN A 210 -12.45 -24.85 -9.05
N ILE A 211 -11.86 -23.79 -8.48
CA ILE A 211 -12.04 -23.45 -7.06
C ILE A 211 -13.51 -23.16 -6.77
N LEU A 212 -14.20 -22.39 -7.62
CA LEU A 212 -15.61 -22.08 -7.45
C LEU A 212 -16.49 -23.34 -7.52
N GLU A 213 -16.25 -24.20 -8.51
CA GLU A 213 -16.97 -25.46 -8.70
C GLU A 213 -16.81 -26.40 -7.50
N LEU A 214 -15.57 -26.61 -7.04
CA LEU A 214 -15.26 -27.40 -5.85
C LEU A 214 -15.85 -26.80 -4.56
N SER A 215 -16.19 -25.50 -4.59
CA SER A 215 -16.85 -24.79 -3.48
C SER A 215 -18.38 -24.86 -3.53
N GLY A 216 -18.95 -25.54 -4.53
CA GLY A 216 -20.40 -25.64 -4.74
C GLY A 216 -21.01 -24.49 -5.53
N ILE A 217 -20.21 -23.71 -6.26
CA ILE A 217 -20.66 -22.61 -7.13
C ILE A 217 -20.36 -22.98 -8.58
N GLY A 218 -21.38 -23.36 -9.34
CA GLY A 218 -21.20 -23.76 -10.74
C GLY A 218 -22.44 -24.41 -11.34
N ASN A 219 -22.27 -25.02 -12.51
CA ASN A 219 -23.35 -25.68 -13.22
C ASN A 219 -23.79 -26.96 -12.48
N ARG A 220 -25.05 -27.03 -12.07
CA ARG A 220 -25.63 -28.21 -11.42
C ARG A 220 -25.34 -29.53 -12.14
N THR A 221 -25.45 -29.53 -13.47
CA THR A 221 -25.24 -30.74 -14.29
C THR A 221 -23.80 -31.24 -14.31
N ILE A 222 -22.84 -30.39 -13.91
CA ILE A 222 -21.42 -30.74 -13.71
C ILE A 222 -21.16 -31.16 -12.26
N LEU A 223 -21.74 -30.45 -11.28
CA LEU A 223 -21.43 -30.64 -9.86
C LEU A 223 -22.11 -31.88 -9.25
N GLU A 224 -23.39 -32.13 -9.57
CA GLU A 224 -24.16 -33.23 -8.97
C GLU A 224 -23.55 -34.62 -9.26
N PRO A 225 -23.12 -34.94 -10.51
CA PRO A 225 -22.47 -36.23 -10.79
C PRO A 225 -21.16 -36.46 -10.03
N LEU A 226 -20.50 -35.38 -9.59
CA LEU A 226 -19.27 -35.43 -8.80
C LEU A 226 -19.53 -35.45 -7.28
N ASN A 227 -20.79 -35.55 -6.87
CA ASN A 227 -21.24 -35.47 -5.47
C ASN A 227 -20.83 -34.17 -4.76
N ILE A 228 -20.77 -33.06 -5.49
CA ILE A 228 -20.51 -31.73 -4.93
C ILE A 228 -21.86 -31.03 -4.70
N PRO A 229 -22.18 -30.61 -3.45
CA PRO A 229 -23.41 -29.87 -3.18
C PRO A 229 -23.47 -28.57 -3.99
N VAL A 230 -24.57 -28.35 -4.70
CA VAL A 230 -24.81 -27.11 -5.43
C VAL A 230 -25.36 -26.08 -4.47
N LEU A 231 -24.51 -25.13 -4.06
CA LEU A 231 -24.88 -24.04 -3.17
C LEU A 231 -25.35 -22.81 -3.96
N VAL A 232 -24.70 -22.54 -5.09
CA VAL A 232 -25.14 -21.55 -6.08
C VAL A 232 -25.09 -22.17 -7.47
N ASP A 233 -26.26 -22.28 -8.10
CA ASP A 233 -26.37 -22.75 -9.47
C ASP A 233 -26.00 -21.61 -10.43
N LEU A 234 -24.71 -21.55 -10.77
CA LEU A 234 -24.13 -20.52 -11.62
C LEU A 234 -23.53 -21.15 -12.88
N PRO A 235 -24.35 -21.51 -13.88
CA PRO A 235 -23.91 -22.31 -15.02
C PRO A 235 -22.94 -21.60 -15.97
N GLY A 236 -22.60 -20.33 -15.71
CA GLY A 236 -21.55 -19.62 -16.42
C GLY A 236 -20.13 -19.89 -15.89
N VAL A 237 -19.97 -20.47 -14.70
CA VAL A 237 -18.66 -20.85 -14.16
C VAL A 237 -18.08 -21.95 -15.04
N GLY A 238 -16.83 -21.78 -15.47
CA GLY A 238 -16.14 -22.71 -16.37
C GLY A 238 -16.44 -22.52 -17.85
N GLU A 239 -17.44 -21.73 -18.24
CA GLU A 239 -17.88 -21.55 -19.63
C GLU A 239 -17.25 -20.34 -20.33
N ASN A 240 -17.49 -20.19 -21.64
CA ASN A 240 -17.07 -19.02 -22.44
C ASN A 240 -15.54 -18.86 -22.55
N LEU A 241 -14.80 -19.96 -22.45
CA LEU A 241 -13.35 -19.98 -22.62
C LEU A 241 -12.95 -19.38 -23.98
N GLN A 242 -12.15 -18.33 -23.95
CA GLN A 242 -11.55 -17.70 -25.13
C GLN A 242 -10.04 -17.75 -25.02
N ASP A 243 -9.35 -17.86 -26.15
CA ASP A 243 -7.89 -17.71 -26.18
C ASP A 243 -7.43 -17.14 -27.52
N HIS A 244 -6.14 -16.79 -27.62
CA HIS A 244 -5.47 -16.59 -28.90
C HIS A 244 -4.94 -17.93 -29.42
N TYR A 245 -5.09 -18.19 -30.72
CA TYR A 245 -4.64 -19.46 -31.31
C TYR A 245 -3.43 -19.24 -32.21
N CYS A 246 -2.25 -19.63 -31.72
CA CYS A 246 -1.06 -19.73 -32.57
C CYS A 246 -1.21 -20.96 -33.47
N ALA A 247 -1.48 -20.72 -34.74
CA ALA A 247 -1.96 -21.75 -35.65
C ALA A 247 -0.84 -22.40 -36.47
N SER A 248 0.23 -21.65 -36.77
CA SER A 248 1.36 -22.14 -37.56
C SER A 248 2.58 -21.27 -37.34
N THR A 249 3.76 -21.87 -37.47
CA THR A 249 5.04 -21.16 -37.54
C THR A 249 5.67 -21.34 -38.91
N ILE A 250 6.22 -20.27 -39.45
CA ILE A 250 7.10 -20.33 -40.63
C ILE A 250 8.52 -20.16 -40.12
N VAL A 251 9.44 -21.03 -40.52
CA VAL A 251 10.85 -20.96 -40.12
C VAL A 251 11.74 -20.85 -41.35
N TRP A 252 12.54 -19.78 -41.39
CA TRP A 252 13.54 -19.55 -42.41
C TRP A 252 14.94 -19.68 -41.82
N GLU A 253 15.80 -20.46 -42.49
CA GLU A 253 17.25 -20.41 -42.25
C GLU A 253 17.80 -19.13 -42.87
N LEU A 254 18.63 -18.41 -42.12
CA LEU A 254 19.29 -17.21 -42.57
C LEU A 254 20.68 -17.51 -43.16
N THR A 255 21.15 -16.67 -44.07
CA THR A 255 22.47 -16.81 -44.70
C THR A 255 23.62 -16.63 -43.70
N SER A 256 24.73 -17.35 -43.91
CA SER A 256 25.94 -17.17 -43.11
C SER A 256 26.66 -15.88 -43.50
N GLY A 257 27.05 -15.06 -42.51
CA GLY A 257 27.89 -13.87 -42.73
C GLY A 257 27.15 -12.53 -42.83
N GLY A 258 25.85 -12.49 -42.54
CA GLY A 258 25.11 -11.23 -42.39
C GLY A 258 25.49 -10.46 -41.12
N SER A 259 25.13 -9.17 -41.05
CA SER A 259 25.32 -8.31 -39.87
C SER A 259 24.25 -8.53 -38.78
N TYR A 260 23.49 -9.61 -38.87
CA TYR A 260 22.41 -9.97 -37.95
C TYR A 260 22.79 -11.16 -37.05
N ARG A 261 22.03 -11.35 -35.97
CA ARG A 261 22.20 -12.42 -34.99
C ARG A 261 20.86 -12.92 -34.47
N THR A 262 20.77 -14.19 -34.10
CA THR A 262 19.55 -14.81 -33.56
C THR A 262 19.85 -15.51 -32.25
N LEU A 263 18.83 -15.71 -31.41
CA LEU A 263 18.94 -16.38 -30.11
C LEU A 263 19.45 -17.81 -30.22
N ASP A 264 19.41 -18.42 -31.42
CA ASP A 264 19.98 -19.75 -31.70
C ASP A 264 21.46 -19.85 -31.31
N LEU A 265 22.19 -18.73 -31.34
CA LEU A 265 23.58 -18.67 -30.89
C LEU A 265 23.74 -19.03 -29.41
N LEU A 266 22.70 -18.88 -28.58
CA LEU A 266 22.75 -19.26 -27.16
C LEU A 266 22.64 -20.78 -26.94
N LEU A 267 22.33 -21.55 -27.99
CA LEU A 267 22.35 -23.01 -27.92
C LEU A 267 23.77 -23.59 -28.03
N ASP A 268 24.71 -22.82 -28.60
CA ASP A 268 26.13 -23.18 -28.58
C ASP A 268 26.74 -22.84 -27.21
N PRO A 269 27.32 -23.80 -26.46
CA PRO A 269 27.82 -23.56 -25.11
C PRO A 269 28.89 -22.47 -25.03
N VAL A 270 29.74 -22.34 -26.05
CA VAL A 270 30.85 -21.37 -26.07
C VAL A 270 30.31 -19.96 -26.29
N GLN A 271 29.38 -19.80 -27.24
CA GLN A 271 28.70 -18.53 -27.46
C GLN A 271 27.83 -18.16 -26.26
N ASN A 272 27.11 -19.11 -25.65
CA ASN A 272 26.31 -18.86 -24.46
C ASN A 272 27.17 -18.34 -23.32
N GLN A 273 28.28 -19.01 -23.00
CA GLN A 273 29.21 -18.55 -21.97
C GLN A 273 29.72 -17.12 -22.25
N LYS A 274 30.09 -16.82 -23.50
CA LYS A 274 30.51 -15.46 -23.90
C LYS A 274 29.41 -14.42 -23.66
N TYR A 275 28.15 -14.72 -23.98
CA TYR A 275 27.05 -13.79 -23.76
C TYR A 275 26.66 -13.68 -22.28
N GLU A 276 26.80 -14.74 -21.49
CA GLU A 276 26.65 -14.69 -20.03
C GLU A 276 27.72 -13.82 -19.38
N GLU A 277 28.98 -13.94 -19.79
CA GLU A 277 30.07 -13.08 -19.31
C GLU A 277 29.84 -11.62 -19.71
N LEU A 278 29.38 -11.37 -20.94
CA LEU A 278 29.01 -10.03 -21.39
C LEU A 278 27.85 -9.45 -20.57
N TYR A 279 26.86 -10.27 -20.25
CA TYR A 279 25.74 -9.87 -19.39
C TYR A 279 26.23 -9.53 -17.98
N LYS A 280 27.11 -10.34 -17.37
CA LYS A 280 27.70 -10.06 -16.06
C LYS A 280 28.54 -8.77 -16.03
N GLN A 281 29.30 -8.49 -17.08
CA GLN A 281 30.21 -7.34 -17.11
C GLN A 281 29.52 -6.02 -17.48
N LYS A 282 28.55 -6.06 -18.41
CA LYS A 282 27.99 -4.86 -19.03
C LYS A 282 26.47 -4.76 -18.92
N GLN A 283 25.81 -5.73 -18.29
CA GLN A 283 24.35 -5.88 -18.28
C GLN A 283 23.77 -5.73 -19.68
N ARG A 284 24.39 -6.40 -20.68
CA ARG A 284 24.00 -6.34 -22.10
C ARG A 284 24.33 -7.66 -22.78
N GLY A 285 23.60 -8.00 -23.83
CA GLY A 285 23.90 -9.16 -24.66
C GLY A 285 22.64 -9.85 -25.16
N LEU A 286 22.82 -10.87 -26.00
CA LEU A 286 21.70 -11.57 -26.60
C LEU A 286 20.80 -12.27 -25.54
N VAL A 287 21.35 -12.60 -24.36
CA VAL A 287 20.62 -13.15 -23.20
C VAL A 287 19.54 -12.21 -22.66
N SER A 288 19.68 -10.90 -22.82
CA SER A 288 18.69 -9.92 -22.38
C SER A 288 17.71 -9.50 -23.49
N PHE A 289 17.78 -10.12 -24.67
CA PHE A 289 16.93 -9.79 -25.80
C PHE A 289 15.46 -10.13 -25.53
N THR A 290 14.58 -9.32 -26.11
CA THR A 290 13.14 -9.52 -26.13
C THR A 290 12.65 -9.28 -27.54
N ASN A 291 11.67 -10.07 -28.01
CA ASN A 291 11.09 -9.85 -29.34
C ASN A 291 10.64 -8.40 -29.49
N THR A 292 11.05 -7.80 -30.61
CA THR A 292 10.86 -6.38 -30.88
C THR A 292 9.80 -6.13 -31.95
N GLU A 293 9.62 -7.00 -32.95
CA GLU A 293 8.80 -6.69 -34.13
C GLU A 293 7.49 -7.49 -34.18
N PHE A 294 6.37 -6.75 -34.19
CA PHE A 294 5.01 -7.26 -34.17
C PHE A 294 4.17 -6.65 -35.29
N VAL A 295 3.32 -7.45 -35.92
CA VAL A 295 2.30 -6.97 -36.86
C VAL A 295 0.94 -7.35 -36.34
N PHE A 296 0.07 -6.37 -36.14
CA PHE A 296 -1.35 -6.59 -35.92
C PHE A 296 -2.09 -6.24 -37.21
N ALA A 297 -2.77 -7.21 -37.81
CA ALA A 297 -3.34 -7.07 -39.15
C ALA A 297 -4.79 -7.55 -39.22
N SER A 298 -5.62 -6.81 -39.96
CA SER A 298 -6.96 -7.23 -40.36
C SER A 298 -6.87 -8.17 -41.56
N LEU A 299 -7.91 -8.97 -41.82
CA LEU A 299 -7.93 -9.82 -43.01
C LEU A 299 -7.79 -9.00 -44.30
N GLN A 300 -8.40 -7.81 -44.34
CA GLN A 300 -8.34 -6.85 -45.43
C GLN A 300 -6.92 -6.35 -45.70
N SER A 301 -6.11 -6.17 -44.65
CA SER A 301 -4.70 -5.77 -44.80
C SER A 301 -3.79 -6.90 -45.29
N LEU A 302 -4.16 -8.16 -45.04
CA LEU A 302 -3.34 -9.32 -45.40
C LEU A 302 -3.67 -9.90 -46.78
N SER A 303 -4.92 -9.79 -47.22
CA SER A 303 -5.38 -10.50 -48.41
C SER A 303 -6.30 -9.70 -49.33
N PRO A 304 -6.06 -9.76 -50.66
CA PRO A 304 -6.99 -9.22 -51.65
C PRO A 304 -8.31 -10.01 -51.75
N ASN A 305 -8.41 -11.20 -51.14
CA ASN A 305 -9.61 -12.02 -51.11
C ASN A 305 -10.50 -11.74 -49.89
N ALA A 306 -10.12 -10.82 -49.00
CA ALA A 306 -10.82 -10.54 -47.75
C ALA A 306 -12.33 -10.34 -47.93
N ASP A 307 -12.75 -9.47 -48.85
CA ASP A 307 -14.17 -9.18 -49.08
C ASP A 307 -14.97 -10.42 -49.51
N LYS A 308 -14.34 -11.30 -50.31
CA LYS A 308 -14.96 -12.56 -50.74
C LYS A 308 -15.12 -13.53 -49.58
N ILE A 309 -14.08 -13.67 -48.74
CA ILE A 309 -14.09 -14.54 -47.56
C ILE A 309 -15.14 -14.05 -46.55
N ILE A 310 -15.18 -12.74 -46.29
CA ILE A 310 -16.18 -12.13 -45.40
C ILE A 310 -17.58 -12.39 -45.94
N ALA A 311 -17.85 -12.10 -47.21
CA ALA A 311 -19.16 -12.32 -47.82
C ALA A 311 -19.60 -13.79 -47.81
N LEU A 312 -18.66 -14.73 -47.96
CA LEU A 312 -18.92 -16.17 -47.91
C LEU A 312 -19.44 -16.61 -46.53
N HIS A 313 -18.84 -16.11 -45.45
CA HIS A 313 -19.14 -16.56 -44.09
C HIS A 313 -20.15 -15.69 -43.36
N GLU A 314 -20.30 -14.42 -43.76
CA GLU A 314 -21.13 -13.45 -43.04
C GLU A 314 -22.55 -13.94 -42.85
N LYS A 315 -23.17 -14.52 -43.89
CA LYS A 315 -24.55 -15.00 -43.83
C LYS A 315 -24.71 -16.11 -42.79
N ASP A 316 -23.80 -17.07 -42.76
CA ASP A 316 -23.87 -18.22 -41.84
C ASP A 316 -23.60 -17.77 -40.40
N LEU A 317 -22.61 -16.90 -40.20
CA LEU A 317 -22.32 -16.30 -38.89
C LEU A 317 -23.51 -15.47 -38.40
N ALA A 318 -24.09 -14.60 -39.24
CA ALA A 318 -25.22 -13.76 -38.89
C ALA A 318 -26.49 -14.59 -38.59
N ASN A 319 -26.77 -15.63 -39.38
CA ASN A 319 -27.89 -16.54 -39.12
C ASN A 319 -27.72 -17.27 -37.78
N ARG A 320 -26.50 -17.72 -37.46
CA ARG A 320 -26.21 -18.37 -36.18
C ARG A 320 -26.44 -17.42 -35.01
N VAL A 321 -25.96 -16.18 -35.10
CA VAL A 321 -26.21 -15.16 -34.07
C VAL A 321 -27.70 -14.84 -33.96
N ALA A 322 -28.40 -14.72 -35.09
CA ALA A 322 -29.84 -14.44 -35.11
C ALA A 322 -30.67 -15.54 -34.43
N SER A 323 -30.26 -16.82 -34.55
CA SER A 323 -30.96 -17.98 -33.96
C SER A 323 -30.86 -18.11 -32.44
N MET A 324 -30.00 -17.32 -31.79
CA MET A 324 -29.84 -17.32 -30.33
C MET A 324 -30.93 -16.47 -29.66
N ASP A 325 -31.93 -17.09 -29.05
CA ASP A 325 -33.12 -16.37 -28.55
C ASP A 325 -33.39 -16.54 -27.05
N THR A 326 -32.62 -17.39 -26.35
CA THR A 326 -32.82 -17.57 -24.91
C THR A 326 -32.17 -16.46 -24.07
N ASP A 327 -32.72 -16.20 -22.87
CA ASP A 327 -32.12 -15.26 -21.91
C ASP A 327 -30.69 -15.64 -21.52
N ALA A 328 -30.38 -16.94 -21.49
CA ALA A 328 -29.06 -17.47 -21.20
C ALA A 328 -28.04 -17.19 -22.32
N GLU A 329 -28.49 -16.93 -23.55
CA GLU A 329 -27.64 -16.70 -24.72
C GLU A 329 -27.43 -15.21 -25.04
N LYS A 330 -28.23 -14.31 -24.46
CA LYS A 330 -28.17 -12.86 -24.76
C LYS A 330 -26.76 -12.27 -24.71
N GLY A 331 -25.95 -12.66 -23.72
CA GLY A 331 -24.57 -12.17 -23.61
C GLY A 331 -23.64 -12.73 -24.68
N LEU A 332 -23.78 -14.02 -25.03
CA LEU A 332 -23.02 -14.63 -26.12
C LEU A 332 -23.44 -14.04 -27.48
N LYS A 333 -24.75 -13.85 -27.70
CA LYS A 333 -25.29 -13.18 -28.88
C LYS A 333 -24.63 -11.82 -29.10
N GLU A 334 -24.55 -11.01 -28.03
CA GLU A 334 -23.93 -9.68 -28.12
C GLU A 334 -22.41 -9.75 -28.32
N GLN A 335 -21.71 -10.70 -27.70
CA GLN A 335 -20.28 -10.93 -27.99
C GLN A 335 -20.05 -11.26 -29.47
N LEU A 336 -20.89 -12.12 -30.06
CA LEU A 336 -20.78 -12.50 -31.46
C LEU A 336 -21.21 -11.37 -32.41
N ASN A 337 -22.17 -10.51 -32.04
CA ASN A 337 -22.47 -9.27 -32.76
C ASN A 337 -21.23 -8.36 -32.83
N ILE A 338 -20.52 -8.19 -31.71
CA ILE A 338 -19.27 -7.42 -31.66
C ILE A 338 -18.21 -8.04 -32.59
N GLN A 339 -18.13 -9.37 -32.66
CA GLN A 339 -17.23 -10.06 -33.60
C GLN A 339 -17.68 -9.88 -35.07
N LEU A 340 -18.97 -9.90 -35.39
CA LEU A 340 -19.50 -9.57 -36.72
C LEU A 340 -19.13 -8.15 -37.17
N GLU A 341 -19.16 -7.19 -36.25
CA GLU A 341 -18.73 -5.82 -36.51
C GLU A 341 -17.20 -5.74 -36.76
N ARG A 342 -16.42 -6.55 -36.04
CA ARG A 342 -14.95 -6.63 -36.18
C ARG A 342 -14.50 -7.14 -37.54
N ILE A 343 -15.10 -8.22 -38.05
CA ILE A 343 -14.65 -8.83 -39.32
C ILE A 343 -14.79 -7.86 -40.51
N LYS A 344 -15.71 -6.91 -40.43
CA LYS A 344 -15.95 -5.89 -41.48
C LYS A 344 -15.08 -4.65 -41.33
N ASN A 345 -14.41 -4.47 -40.19
CA ASN A 345 -13.63 -3.28 -39.91
C ASN A 345 -12.17 -3.49 -40.35
N PRO A 346 -11.69 -2.78 -41.39
CA PRO A 346 -10.32 -2.93 -41.88
C PRO A 346 -9.26 -2.49 -40.86
N ASN A 347 -9.65 -1.76 -39.81
CA ASN A 347 -8.78 -1.30 -38.74
C ASN A 347 -8.88 -2.18 -37.47
N ALA A 348 -9.64 -3.28 -37.50
CA ALA A 348 -9.70 -4.26 -36.42
C ALA A 348 -8.81 -5.46 -36.78
N PRO A 349 -7.62 -5.60 -36.15
CA PRO A 349 -6.75 -6.70 -36.45
C PRO A 349 -7.33 -7.99 -35.90
N MET A 350 -7.25 -9.05 -36.70
CA MET A 350 -7.67 -10.40 -36.32
C MET A 350 -6.48 -11.34 -36.21
N ILE A 351 -5.33 -10.94 -36.75
CA ILE A 351 -4.09 -11.70 -36.81
C ILE A 351 -2.98 -10.89 -36.15
N GLU A 352 -2.14 -11.60 -35.40
CA GLU A 352 -0.83 -11.15 -34.99
C GLU A 352 0.25 -11.97 -35.71
N LEU A 353 1.26 -11.30 -36.28
CA LEU A 353 2.49 -11.92 -36.74
C LEU A 353 3.64 -11.50 -35.81
N ILE A 354 4.36 -12.48 -35.29
CA ILE A 354 5.52 -12.24 -34.41
C ILE A 354 6.77 -12.72 -35.11
N PHE A 355 7.69 -11.80 -35.34
CA PHE A 355 8.98 -12.09 -35.96
C PHE A 355 9.98 -12.41 -34.84
N ALA A 356 10.20 -13.70 -34.60
CA ALA A 356 11.08 -14.20 -33.56
C ALA A 356 12.43 -14.64 -34.15
N PRO A 357 13.55 -13.99 -33.78
CA PRO A 357 14.88 -14.35 -34.26
C PRO A 357 15.42 -15.56 -33.49
N ILE A 358 14.74 -16.69 -33.63
CA ILE A 358 15.04 -17.99 -33.02
C ILE A 358 14.31 -19.08 -33.80
N PHE A 359 14.83 -20.30 -33.79
CA PHE A 359 14.17 -21.49 -34.34
C PHE A 359 12.97 -21.93 -33.50
N LEU A 360 11.78 -22.00 -34.11
CA LEU A 360 10.53 -22.42 -33.44
C LEU A 360 9.75 -23.42 -34.30
N ASP A 361 10.29 -24.62 -34.47
CA ASP A 361 9.64 -25.73 -35.19
C ASP A 361 9.72 -27.01 -34.36
N PHE A 362 8.80 -27.19 -33.41
CA PHE A 362 8.81 -28.33 -32.48
C PHE A 362 8.11 -29.56 -33.10
N PRO A 363 8.60 -30.80 -32.84
CA PRO A 363 9.70 -31.18 -31.95
C PRO A 363 11.09 -31.13 -32.60
N ASN A 364 11.22 -30.57 -33.81
CA ASN A 364 12.51 -30.48 -34.48
C ASN A 364 13.44 -29.54 -33.69
N SER A 365 14.74 -29.70 -33.91
CA SER A 365 15.78 -28.89 -33.28
C SER A 365 16.56 -28.12 -34.35
N PRO A 366 17.06 -26.92 -34.05
CA PRO A 366 17.90 -26.19 -34.98
C PRO A 366 19.21 -26.94 -35.25
N GLU A 367 19.76 -26.75 -36.45
CA GLU A 367 21.11 -27.22 -36.73
C GLU A 367 22.13 -26.34 -35.99
N PRO A 368 23.19 -26.93 -35.40
CA PRO A 368 24.23 -26.16 -34.72
C PRO A 368 24.85 -25.09 -35.62
N ASN A 369 25.13 -23.91 -35.05
CA ASN A 369 25.73 -22.75 -35.74
C ASN A 369 24.91 -22.16 -36.90
N LYS A 370 23.63 -22.54 -37.04
CA LYS A 370 22.69 -21.88 -37.94
C LYS A 370 21.86 -20.84 -37.20
N MET A 371 21.35 -19.88 -37.96
CA MET A 371 20.52 -18.79 -37.45
C MET A 371 19.17 -18.83 -38.16
N TYR A 372 18.10 -18.57 -37.41
CA TYR A 372 16.75 -18.70 -37.93
C TYR A 372 15.89 -17.47 -37.60
N LEU A 373 14.98 -17.16 -38.53
CA LEU A 373 13.86 -16.25 -38.29
C LEU A 373 12.57 -17.06 -38.35
N SER A 374 11.84 -17.09 -37.25
CA SER A 374 10.52 -17.70 -37.15
C SER A 374 9.43 -16.63 -37.19
N VAL A 375 8.35 -16.90 -37.91
CA VAL A 375 7.14 -16.07 -37.91
C VAL A 375 6.02 -16.87 -37.29
N LEU A 376 5.59 -16.48 -36.09
CA LEU A 376 4.42 -17.06 -35.43
C LEU A 376 3.17 -16.36 -35.94
N ILE A 377 2.16 -17.13 -36.30
CA ILE A 377 0.90 -16.63 -36.86
C ILE A 377 -0.22 -16.95 -35.88
N THR A 378 -0.77 -15.90 -35.28
CA THR A 378 -1.71 -16.01 -34.17
C THR A 378 -3.05 -15.39 -34.53
N LEU A 379 -4.12 -16.16 -34.39
CA LEU A 379 -5.48 -15.66 -34.44
C LEU A 379 -5.80 -14.97 -33.12
N VAL A 380 -5.97 -13.66 -33.16
CA VAL A 380 -6.29 -12.82 -31.99
C VAL A 380 -7.78 -12.40 -31.93
N GLY A 381 -8.50 -12.51 -33.04
CA GLY A 381 -9.94 -12.20 -33.14
C GLY A 381 -10.83 -13.45 -33.09
N THR A 382 -10.83 -14.18 -31.98
CA THR A 382 -11.41 -15.54 -31.89
C THR A 382 -12.92 -15.58 -31.64
N TRP A 383 -13.60 -16.43 -32.41
CA TRP A 383 -15.03 -16.72 -32.35
C TRP A 383 -15.34 -17.96 -31.51
N ALA A 384 -14.41 -18.92 -31.48
CA ALA A 384 -14.49 -20.10 -30.64
C ALA A 384 -14.83 -19.74 -29.18
N ARG A 385 -15.67 -20.58 -28.56
CA ARG A 385 -15.99 -20.56 -27.13
C ARG A 385 -15.88 -21.98 -26.61
N GLY A 386 -15.03 -22.16 -25.61
CA GLY A 386 -14.78 -23.43 -24.95
C GLY A 386 -15.24 -23.43 -23.49
N SER A 387 -14.76 -24.41 -22.74
CA SER A 387 -15.00 -24.57 -21.32
C SER A 387 -13.82 -25.17 -20.55
N ALA A 388 -13.83 -24.98 -19.24
CA ALA A 388 -12.89 -25.50 -18.27
C ALA A 388 -13.67 -25.93 -17.01
N HIS A 389 -13.94 -27.23 -16.90
CA HIS A 389 -14.76 -27.79 -15.81
C HIS A 389 -14.00 -28.87 -15.05
N ILE A 390 -14.27 -29.00 -13.76
CA ILE A 390 -13.81 -30.15 -13.00
C ILE A 390 -14.36 -31.47 -13.56
N SER A 391 -13.53 -32.51 -13.55
CA SER A 391 -13.93 -33.90 -13.86
C SER A 391 -13.76 -34.84 -12.66
N SER A 392 -13.47 -34.28 -11.49
CA SER A 392 -13.29 -34.98 -10.23
C SER A 392 -13.47 -33.99 -9.07
N ALA A 393 -13.88 -34.51 -7.90
CA ALA A 393 -13.86 -33.76 -6.64
C ALA A 393 -12.44 -33.65 -6.03
N ASP A 394 -11.45 -34.36 -6.60
CA ASP A 394 -10.04 -34.21 -6.21
C ASP A 394 -9.49 -32.84 -6.67
N PRO A 395 -9.16 -31.92 -5.74
CA PRO A 395 -8.70 -30.58 -6.07
C PRO A 395 -7.34 -30.55 -6.80
N LEU A 396 -6.53 -31.61 -6.69
CA LEU A 396 -5.23 -31.72 -7.33
C LEU A 396 -5.31 -32.17 -8.79
N LYS A 397 -6.46 -32.76 -9.20
CA LYS A 397 -6.71 -33.09 -10.60
C LYS A 397 -6.99 -31.80 -11.37
N SER A 398 -6.31 -31.59 -12.49
CA SER A 398 -6.61 -30.45 -13.37
C SER A 398 -8.00 -30.56 -13.98
N PRO A 399 -8.69 -29.43 -14.24
CA PRO A 399 -9.98 -29.44 -14.90
C PRO A 399 -9.84 -29.95 -16.34
N ASP A 400 -10.91 -30.53 -16.86
CA ASP A 400 -11.03 -30.90 -18.26
C ASP A 400 -11.16 -29.61 -19.08
N LEU A 401 -10.32 -29.48 -20.10
CA LEU A 401 -10.22 -28.28 -20.92
C LEU A 401 -10.67 -28.57 -22.34
N ASP A 402 -11.73 -27.88 -22.77
CA ASP A 402 -12.13 -27.83 -24.17
C ASP A 402 -11.99 -26.40 -24.67
N GLY A 403 -11.00 -26.14 -25.53
CA GLY A 403 -10.85 -24.82 -26.15
C GLY A 403 -11.86 -24.56 -27.28
N ASN A 404 -12.48 -25.62 -27.83
CA ASN A 404 -13.31 -25.55 -29.04
C ASN A 404 -12.64 -24.76 -30.18
N ALA A 405 -11.30 -24.87 -30.26
CA ALA A 405 -10.46 -24.05 -31.12
C ALA A 405 -10.79 -24.30 -32.60
N LEU A 406 -10.78 -23.23 -33.41
CA LEU A 406 -11.00 -23.29 -34.86
C LEU A 406 -12.36 -23.90 -35.25
N ALA A 407 -13.37 -23.79 -34.37
CA ALA A 407 -14.72 -24.29 -34.62
C ALA A 407 -15.43 -23.60 -35.80
N TYR A 408 -14.91 -22.46 -36.28
CA TYR A 408 -15.50 -21.70 -37.36
C TYR A 408 -14.61 -21.71 -38.61
N LYS A 409 -15.18 -22.09 -39.76
CA LYS A 409 -14.46 -22.08 -41.04
C LYS A 409 -13.88 -20.71 -41.39
N PHE A 410 -14.53 -19.62 -41.00
CA PHE A 410 -13.99 -18.27 -41.16
C PHE A 410 -12.63 -18.06 -40.48
N GLU A 411 -12.42 -18.64 -39.29
CA GLU A 411 -11.15 -18.56 -38.56
C GLU A 411 -10.04 -19.29 -39.33
N LEU A 412 -10.38 -20.47 -39.88
CA LEU A 412 -9.49 -21.22 -40.76
C LEU A 412 -9.21 -20.45 -42.05
N ASP A 413 -10.19 -19.86 -42.73
CA ASP A 413 -9.89 -19.13 -43.97
C ASP A 413 -9.04 -17.87 -43.70
N THR A 414 -9.27 -17.20 -42.57
CA THR A 414 -8.49 -16.02 -42.13
C THR A 414 -7.02 -16.34 -41.88
N LEU A 415 -6.74 -17.41 -41.14
CA LEU A 415 -5.38 -17.86 -40.86
C LEU A 415 -4.61 -18.19 -42.16
N SER A 416 -5.31 -18.39 -43.29
CA SER A 416 -4.77 -19.09 -44.48
C SER A 416 -4.14 -18.04 -45.33
N GLU A 417 -4.93 -16.99 -45.50
CA GLU A 417 -4.51 -15.71 -46.00
C GLU A 417 -3.36 -15.12 -45.16
N ALA A 418 -3.42 -15.21 -43.82
CA ALA A 418 -2.31 -14.78 -42.98
C ALA A 418 -1.03 -15.60 -43.22
N PHE A 419 -1.16 -16.92 -43.31
CA PHE A 419 -0.05 -17.82 -43.61
C PHE A 419 0.57 -17.55 -44.99
N LYS A 420 -0.26 -17.43 -46.02
CA LYS A 420 0.17 -17.10 -47.39
C LYS A 420 0.88 -15.75 -47.42
N PHE A 421 0.32 -14.74 -46.76
CA PHE A 421 0.94 -13.42 -46.66
C PHE A 421 2.32 -13.49 -45.99
N ALA A 422 2.39 -14.08 -44.79
CA ALA A 422 3.63 -14.19 -44.03
C ALA A 422 4.70 -14.98 -44.80
N ARG A 423 4.31 -16.08 -45.45
CA ARG A 423 5.24 -16.91 -46.23
C ARG A 423 5.80 -16.18 -47.45
N GLN A 424 5.00 -15.37 -48.12
CA GLN A 424 5.43 -14.58 -49.28
C GLN A 424 6.46 -13.51 -48.93
N LEU A 425 6.56 -13.08 -47.66
CA LEU A 425 7.53 -12.04 -47.26
C LEU A 425 8.98 -12.40 -47.63
N LYS A 426 9.32 -13.70 -47.66
CA LYS A 426 10.65 -14.18 -48.06
C LYS A 426 11.03 -13.83 -49.50
N ASP A 427 10.07 -13.51 -50.35
CA ASP A 427 10.29 -13.24 -51.77
C ASP A 427 10.55 -11.75 -52.05
N TYR A 428 10.56 -10.90 -51.02
CA TYR A 428 10.72 -9.45 -51.12
C TYR A 428 11.95 -8.95 -50.38
N GLU A 429 12.61 -7.93 -50.94
CA GLU A 429 13.75 -7.28 -50.31
C GLU A 429 13.33 -6.37 -49.15
N PRO A 430 14.19 -6.19 -48.13
CA PRO A 430 15.51 -6.79 -47.96
C PRO A 430 15.52 -8.23 -47.39
N LEU A 431 14.38 -8.76 -46.94
CA LEU A 431 14.32 -10.08 -46.29
C LEU A 431 14.77 -11.23 -47.21
N LYS A 432 14.43 -11.16 -48.50
CA LYS A 432 14.82 -12.13 -49.52
C LYS A 432 16.33 -12.38 -49.56
N SER A 433 17.13 -11.33 -49.50
CA SER A 433 18.60 -11.43 -49.57
C SER A 433 19.23 -12.20 -48.40
N ILE A 434 18.52 -12.32 -47.28
CA ILE A 434 19.07 -12.95 -46.07
C ILE A 434 18.51 -14.35 -45.81
N ILE A 435 17.50 -14.79 -46.56
CA ILE A 435 16.93 -16.13 -46.40
C ILE A 435 17.70 -17.12 -47.27
N ALA A 436 18.29 -18.12 -46.63
CA ALA A 436 18.98 -19.22 -47.30
C ALA A 436 17.98 -20.28 -47.82
N LYS A 437 17.04 -20.70 -46.97
CA LYS A 437 15.95 -21.63 -47.32
C LYS A 437 14.82 -21.59 -46.32
N GLU A 438 13.65 -22.05 -46.73
CA GLU A 438 12.52 -22.33 -45.84
C GLU A 438 12.65 -23.73 -45.23
N ILE A 439 12.60 -23.81 -43.90
CA ILE A 439 12.67 -25.05 -43.13
C ILE A 439 11.25 -25.59 -42.89
N SER A 440 10.41 -24.77 -42.27
CA SER A 440 9.02 -25.09 -41.95
C SER A 440 8.12 -24.03 -42.57
N PRO A 441 7.04 -24.40 -43.28
CA PRO A 441 6.49 -25.75 -43.47
C PRO A 441 7.21 -26.63 -44.50
N GLY A 442 8.16 -26.07 -45.25
CA GLY A 442 8.78 -26.69 -46.42
C GLY A 442 7.94 -26.61 -47.70
N GLY A 443 8.56 -26.88 -48.84
CA GLY A 443 7.95 -26.70 -50.17
C GLY A 443 6.79 -27.62 -50.51
N LYS A 444 6.47 -28.63 -49.68
CA LYS A 444 5.39 -29.59 -49.91
C LYS A 444 4.01 -29.10 -49.50
N VAL A 445 3.93 -28.01 -48.74
CA VAL A 445 2.64 -27.45 -48.34
C VAL A 445 2.32 -26.27 -49.22
N VAL A 446 1.23 -26.38 -49.98
CA VAL A 446 0.86 -25.41 -51.01
C VAL A 446 -0.63 -25.08 -50.95
N THR A 447 -1.48 -26.08 -50.70
CA THR A 447 -2.94 -25.93 -50.63
C THR A 447 -3.42 -25.45 -49.26
N ASP A 448 -4.61 -24.86 -49.21
CA ASP A 448 -5.23 -24.38 -47.97
C ASP A 448 -5.42 -25.53 -46.97
N GLU A 449 -5.79 -26.71 -47.45
CA GLU A 449 -5.92 -27.91 -46.62
C GLU A 449 -4.58 -28.39 -46.05
N GLU A 450 -3.48 -28.27 -46.82
CA GLU A 450 -2.14 -28.63 -46.35
C GLU A 450 -1.54 -27.61 -45.37
N ILE A 451 -1.90 -26.33 -45.51
CA ILE A 451 -1.53 -25.29 -44.53
C ILE A 451 -2.09 -25.65 -43.15
N TYR A 452 -3.19 -26.41 -43.13
CA TYR A 452 -4.03 -26.71 -41.96
C TYR A 452 -4.20 -28.19 -41.63
N GLY A 453 -3.34 -29.05 -42.15
CA GLY A 453 -3.39 -30.46 -41.81
C GLY A 453 -3.33 -30.70 -40.29
N GLU A 454 -3.93 -31.82 -39.85
CA GLU A 454 -4.18 -32.20 -38.44
C GLU A 454 -2.95 -32.11 -37.50
N ASN A 455 -1.72 -32.04 -38.03
CA ASN A 455 -0.47 -31.97 -37.26
C ASN A 455 0.18 -30.57 -37.16
N ARG A 456 -0.45 -29.51 -37.67
CA ARG A 456 0.12 -28.14 -37.68
C ARG A 456 -0.53 -27.20 -36.69
N PHE A 457 -1.76 -27.50 -36.33
CA PHE A 457 -2.46 -26.81 -35.26
C PHE A 457 -2.16 -27.49 -33.94
N SER A 458 -1.00 -27.18 -33.35
CA SER A 458 -0.82 -27.45 -31.93
C SER A 458 -1.73 -26.49 -31.15
N THR A 459 -2.95 -26.92 -30.85
CA THR A 459 -3.56 -26.42 -29.61
C THR A 459 -2.65 -26.87 -28.47
N PRO A 460 -2.37 -26.04 -27.45
CA PRO A 460 -1.52 -26.40 -26.33
C PRO A 460 -2.23 -27.45 -25.46
N ARG A 461 -2.33 -28.69 -25.98
CA ARG A 461 -2.75 -29.88 -25.27
C ARG A 461 -1.49 -30.64 -24.90
N GLY A 462 -1.00 -30.34 -23.70
CA GLY A 462 -0.03 -31.18 -23.00
C GLY A 462 1.38 -31.11 -23.56
N ASN A 463 2.23 -30.33 -22.90
CA ASN A 463 3.69 -30.36 -22.94
C ASN A 463 4.31 -30.27 -24.35
N HIS A 464 5.08 -29.19 -24.54
CA HIS A 464 6.01 -28.93 -25.66
C HIS A 464 5.49 -27.96 -26.72
N VAL A 465 5.37 -26.68 -26.34
CA VAL A 465 6.21 -25.60 -26.88
C VAL A 465 6.42 -24.62 -25.72
N THR A 466 7.68 -24.29 -25.45
CA THR A 466 8.10 -23.23 -24.53
C THR A 466 7.26 -21.96 -24.72
N GLU A 467 6.74 -21.41 -23.63
CA GLU A 467 5.80 -20.31 -23.50
C GLU A 467 6.14 -19.05 -24.34
N VAL A 468 5.79 -19.08 -25.63
CA VAL A 468 5.79 -17.89 -26.50
C VAL A 468 4.49 -17.87 -27.27
N LEU A 469 3.39 -17.61 -26.56
CA LEU A 469 2.17 -16.90 -26.97
C LEU A 469 1.02 -17.24 -26.03
N HIS A 470 0.79 -16.32 -25.09
CA HIS A 470 -0.53 -15.82 -24.67
C HIS A 470 -1.65 -16.86 -24.53
N SER A 471 -1.71 -17.52 -23.37
CA SER A 471 -2.96 -18.14 -22.91
C SER A 471 -3.74 -17.12 -22.09
N THR A 472 -4.83 -16.62 -22.66
CA THR A 472 -5.71 -15.64 -22.01
C THR A 472 -7.10 -16.20 -21.95
N LYS A 473 -7.21 -17.26 -21.16
CA LYS A 473 -8.47 -17.89 -20.86
C LYS A 473 -9.38 -16.83 -20.21
N SER A 474 -10.63 -16.73 -20.63
CA SER A 474 -11.64 -15.76 -20.18
C SER A 474 -12.93 -16.55 -19.93
N VAL A 475 -13.62 -16.36 -18.81
CA VAL A 475 -14.87 -17.07 -18.46
C VAL A 475 -15.93 -16.03 -18.16
N SER A 476 -16.79 -15.70 -19.13
CA SER A 476 -17.96 -14.88 -18.80
C SER A 476 -19.16 -15.05 -19.72
N LYS A 477 -20.27 -15.45 -19.11
CA LYS A 477 -21.62 -14.98 -19.45
C LYS A 477 -21.93 -13.67 -18.69
N PRO A 478 -22.95 -12.89 -19.10
CA PRO A 478 -23.10 -11.44 -18.79
C PRO A 478 -23.54 -11.12 -17.36
N ARG A 479 -23.35 -12.02 -16.40
CA ARG A 479 -23.83 -11.86 -15.01
C ARG A 479 -22.82 -12.44 -14.02
N LEU A 480 -21.59 -11.93 -14.06
CA LEU A 480 -20.71 -11.72 -12.91
C LEU A 480 -20.49 -10.20 -12.86
N THR A 481 -20.96 -9.49 -11.85
CA THR A 481 -20.55 -8.09 -11.67
C THR A 481 -19.05 -8.13 -11.47
N LEU A 482 -18.30 -7.29 -12.18
CA LEU A 482 -16.87 -7.52 -12.47
C LEU A 482 -15.93 -7.69 -11.24
N TYR A 483 -16.44 -7.66 -10.01
CA TYR A 483 -15.72 -7.96 -8.77
C TYR A 483 -16.55 -8.67 -7.70
N GLY A 484 -17.62 -9.40 -8.03
CA GLY A 484 -18.46 -10.12 -7.07
C GLY A 484 -19.01 -11.42 -7.63
N VAL A 485 -18.95 -12.49 -6.84
CA VAL A 485 -19.57 -13.77 -7.20
C VAL A 485 -21.05 -13.71 -6.81
N TYR A 486 -21.95 -13.84 -7.78
CA TYR A 486 -23.38 -13.80 -7.50
C TYR A 486 -23.79 -14.89 -6.52
N GLY A 487 -24.74 -14.54 -5.65
CA GLY A 487 -25.15 -15.41 -4.55
C GLY A 487 -24.14 -15.43 -3.40
N THR A 488 -23.13 -14.54 -3.39
CA THR A 488 -22.18 -14.40 -2.28
C THR A 488 -22.03 -12.94 -1.83
N THR A 489 -21.73 -12.72 -0.55
CA THR A 489 -21.59 -11.38 0.06
C THR A 489 -20.15 -10.84 0.04
N ASN A 490 -19.16 -11.72 0.12
CA ASN A 490 -17.76 -11.33 0.38
C ASN A 490 -16.72 -12.10 -0.45
N VAL A 491 -17.14 -12.75 -1.54
CA VAL A 491 -16.23 -13.42 -2.48
C VAL A 491 -16.11 -12.59 -3.75
N ARG A 492 -14.88 -12.32 -4.16
CA ARG A 492 -14.57 -11.61 -5.40
C ARG A 492 -13.64 -12.44 -6.28
N VAL A 493 -13.75 -12.24 -7.58
CA VAL A 493 -12.78 -12.74 -8.55
C VAL A 493 -12.07 -11.53 -9.16
N CYS A 494 -10.73 -11.53 -9.10
CA CYS A 494 -9.91 -10.37 -9.48
C CYS A 494 -8.78 -10.78 -10.42
N ASP A 495 -9.06 -11.68 -11.36
CA ASP A 495 -8.13 -12.13 -12.39
C ASP A 495 -8.77 -12.08 -13.78
N LEU A 496 -8.05 -12.57 -14.78
CA LEU A 496 -8.48 -12.48 -16.17
C LEU A 496 -9.75 -13.29 -16.49
N SER A 497 -10.18 -14.18 -15.60
CA SER A 497 -11.42 -14.96 -15.80
C SER A 497 -12.64 -14.06 -15.93
N ILE A 498 -12.67 -12.90 -15.28
CA ILE A 498 -13.82 -11.98 -15.32
C ILE A 498 -14.02 -11.30 -16.68
N THR A 499 -13.04 -11.40 -17.59
CA THR A 499 -13.10 -10.70 -18.86
C THR A 499 -14.23 -11.28 -19.71
N PRO A 500 -15.15 -10.45 -20.25
CA PRO A 500 -16.29 -10.98 -20.99
C PRO A 500 -16.01 -11.25 -22.46
N LEU A 501 -15.13 -10.45 -23.05
CA LEU A 501 -14.67 -10.58 -24.41
C LEU A 501 -13.19 -10.26 -24.42
N GLN A 502 -12.40 -11.17 -24.98
CA GLN A 502 -10.97 -11.00 -25.08
C GLN A 502 -10.60 -9.82 -26.00
N GLY A 503 -9.54 -9.11 -25.64
CA GLY A 503 -8.93 -8.09 -26.50
C GLY A 503 -7.98 -8.72 -27.52
N ASN A 504 -7.77 -8.04 -28.65
CA ASN A 504 -6.86 -8.51 -29.70
C ASN A 504 -5.42 -8.05 -29.39
N VAL A 505 -4.99 -8.29 -28.14
CA VAL A 505 -3.76 -7.82 -27.50
C VAL A 505 -3.30 -8.82 -26.45
N HIS A 506 -2.01 -8.80 -26.12
CA HIS A 506 -1.48 -9.46 -24.93
C HIS A 506 -2.15 -8.93 -23.65
N THR A 507 -2.56 -9.83 -22.76
CA THR A 507 -3.46 -9.48 -21.65
C THR A 507 -2.76 -9.06 -20.37
N GLN A 508 -1.43 -9.02 -20.32
CA GLN A 508 -0.71 -8.62 -19.12
C GLN A 508 -1.16 -7.23 -18.64
N CYS A 509 -1.25 -6.28 -19.56
CA CYS A 509 -1.69 -4.91 -19.29
C CYS A 509 -3.12 -4.87 -18.72
N ILE A 510 -4.04 -5.61 -19.34
CA ILE A 510 -5.44 -5.70 -18.89
C ILE A 510 -5.53 -6.38 -17.52
N THR A 511 -4.71 -7.40 -17.25
CA THR A 511 -4.67 -8.12 -15.97
C THR A 511 -4.28 -7.17 -14.84
N TYR A 512 -3.24 -6.36 -15.02
CA TYR A 512 -2.87 -5.36 -14.01
C TYR A 512 -3.94 -4.28 -13.85
N ALA A 513 -4.55 -3.83 -14.94
CA ALA A 513 -5.61 -2.83 -14.85
C ALA A 513 -6.85 -3.36 -14.11
N ILE A 514 -7.18 -4.65 -14.29
CA ILE A 514 -8.19 -5.36 -13.49
C ILE A 514 -7.77 -5.35 -12.02
N ALA A 515 -6.54 -5.75 -11.70
CA ALA A 515 -6.09 -5.82 -10.31
C ALA A 515 -6.10 -4.45 -9.60
N GLU A 516 -5.60 -3.40 -10.25
CA GLU A 516 -5.59 -2.04 -9.70
C GLU A 516 -6.99 -1.48 -9.49
N LYS A 517 -7.88 -1.71 -10.44
CA LYS A 517 -9.27 -1.29 -10.31
C LYS A 517 -10.04 -2.12 -9.29
N ALA A 518 -9.71 -3.41 -9.14
CA ALA A 518 -10.24 -4.25 -8.06
C ALA A 518 -9.84 -3.68 -6.70
N ALA A 519 -8.56 -3.34 -6.54
CA ALA A 519 -8.04 -2.73 -5.32
C ALA A 519 -8.77 -1.41 -5.02
N ASP A 520 -8.93 -0.54 -6.02
CA ASP A 520 -9.70 0.70 -5.88
C ASP A 520 -11.18 0.46 -5.52
N ILE A 521 -11.81 -0.61 -6.02
CA ILE A 521 -13.21 -0.94 -5.70
C ILE A 521 -13.36 -1.54 -4.31
N ILE A 522 -12.42 -2.36 -3.88
CA ILE A 522 -12.32 -2.82 -2.50
C ILE A 522 -12.16 -1.60 -1.57
N LEU A 523 -11.41 -0.58 -2.00
CA LEU A 523 -11.28 0.71 -1.33
C LEU A 523 -12.51 1.64 -1.53
N LYS A 524 -13.29 1.50 -2.61
CA LYS A 524 -14.43 2.36 -2.98
C LYS A 524 -15.54 2.37 -1.94
N ARG A 525 -15.63 1.33 -1.13
CA ARG A 525 -16.45 1.33 0.09
C ARG A 525 -16.24 2.57 0.97
N LEU A 526 -15.01 3.06 1.07
CA LEU A 526 -14.66 4.32 1.73
C LEU A 526 -15.17 5.55 0.96
N ILE A 527 -15.12 5.51 -0.37
CA ILE A 527 -15.71 6.54 -1.24
C ILE A 527 -17.23 6.58 -1.03
N ASP A 528 -17.90 5.43 -1.05
CA ASP A 528 -19.35 5.34 -0.91
C ASP A 528 -19.79 5.85 0.47
N CYS A 529 -19.07 5.49 1.56
CA CYS A 529 -19.25 6.10 2.88
C CYS A 529 -19.15 7.62 2.83
N SER A 530 -18.11 8.13 2.16
CA SER A 530 -17.84 9.57 2.09
C SER A 530 -18.90 10.30 1.28
N VAL A 531 -19.23 9.80 0.09
CA VAL A 531 -20.28 10.35 -0.77
C VAL A 531 -21.63 10.32 -0.06
N ALA A 532 -22.00 9.23 0.60
CA ALA A 532 -23.27 9.12 1.33
C ALA A 532 -23.40 10.18 2.44
N HIS A 533 -22.31 10.48 3.15
CA HIS A 533 -22.31 11.46 4.24
C HIS A 533 -22.22 12.92 3.77
N LEU A 534 -21.60 13.17 2.61
CA LEU A 534 -21.33 14.53 2.11
C LEU A 534 -22.36 15.02 1.09
N SER A 535 -23.09 14.10 0.46
CA SER A 535 -24.07 14.43 -0.57
C SER A 535 -25.20 15.27 0.02
N ARG A 536 -25.25 16.56 -0.37
CA ARG A 536 -26.45 17.38 -0.17
C ARG A 536 -27.51 16.97 -1.21
N PRO A 537 -28.81 17.14 -0.92
CA PRO A 537 -29.85 16.89 -1.91
C PRO A 537 -29.56 17.67 -3.20
N GLY A 538 -29.30 16.96 -4.30
CA GLY A 538 -29.03 17.54 -5.63
C GLY A 538 -27.56 17.61 -6.08
N SER A 539 -26.57 17.14 -5.31
CA SER A 539 -25.16 17.10 -5.74
C SER A 539 -24.72 15.70 -6.21
N SER A 540 -24.25 15.58 -7.45
CA SER A 540 -23.56 14.39 -7.96
C SER A 540 -22.05 14.50 -7.69
N GLN A 541 -21.64 14.41 -6.43
CA GLN A 541 -20.21 14.36 -6.09
C GLN A 541 -19.66 12.97 -6.40
N SER A 542 -18.65 12.89 -7.26
CA SER A 542 -17.92 11.66 -7.54
C SER A 542 -16.49 11.80 -7.01
N CYS A 543 -16.00 10.82 -6.27
CA CYS A 543 -14.59 10.77 -5.90
C CYS A 543 -13.78 10.40 -7.15
N LEU A 544 -12.86 11.29 -7.54
CA LEU A 544 -11.99 11.12 -8.70
C LEU A 544 -10.75 10.28 -8.38
N SER A 545 -10.26 10.35 -7.14
CA SER A 545 -9.07 9.62 -6.73
C SER A 545 -8.98 9.44 -5.21
N ILE A 546 -8.36 8.32 -4.82
CA ILE A 546 -7.88 8.05 -3.47
C ILE A 546 -6.35 7.99 -3.52
N SER A 547 -5.67 8.66 -2.60
CA SER A 547 -4.23 8.51 -2.42
C SER A 547 -3.87 8.36 -0.95
N LEU A 548 -2.78 7.66 -0.63
CA LEU A 548 -2.32 7.53 0.75
C LEU A 548 -1.74 8.88 1.23
N LEU A 549 -2.16 9.35 2.42
CA LEU A 549 -1.57 10.52 3.10
C LEU A 549 -0.50 10.10 4.11
N GLY A 550 -0.74 9.03 4.86
CA GLY A 550 0.17 8.57 5.90
C GLY A 550 -0.33 7.33 6.62
N ARG A 551 0.54 6.72 7.43
CA ARG A 551 0.24 5.56 8.28
C ARG A 551 0.77 5.83 9.68
N GLY A 552 -0.10 5.75 10.67
CA GLY A 552 0.27 5.72 12.08
C GLY A 552 0.12 4.31 12.66
N SER A 553 0.43 4.16 13.95
CA SER A 553 0.33 2.88 14.66
C SER A 553 -1.10 2.32 14.65
N TYR A 554 -2.09 3.19 14.86
CA TYR A 554 -3.49 2.77 15.01
C TYR A 554 -4.36 3.03 13.78
N ASN A 555 -3.96 3.94 12.89
CA ASN A 555 -4.78 4.35 11.74
C ASN A 555 -3.97 4.52 10.46
N THR A 556 -4.60 4.25 9.31
CA THR A 556 -4.11 4.63 7.98
C THR A 556 -4.95 5.76 7.42
N VAL A 557 -4.31 6.81 6.90
CA VAL A 557 -4.99 8.02 6.43
C VAL A 557 -4.90 8.13 4.91
N TYR A 558 -6.04 8.30 4.25
CA TYR A 558 -6.16 8.48 2.80
C TYR A 558 -6.69 9.87 2.45
N ARG A 559 -6.24 10.44 1.34
CA ARG A 559 -6.85 11.61 0.70
C ARG A 559 -7.90 11.16 -0.29
N LEU A 560 -9.10 11.70 -0.16
CA LEU A 560 -10.20 11.56 -1.10
C LEU A 560 -10.33 12.87 -1.88
N THR A 561 -10.21 12.82 -3.21
CA THR A 561 -10.39 13.99 -4.09
C THR A 561 -11.70 13.88 -4.84
N PHE A 562 -12.56 14.88 -4.75
CA PHE A 562 -13.88 14.90 -5.38
C PHE A 562 -13.89 15.73 -6.67
N SER A 563 -14.90 15.50 -7.51
CA SER A 563 -15.06 16.12 -8.83
C SER A 563 -15.24 17.64 -8.81
N ASP A 564 -15.62 18.22 -7.66
CA ASP A 564 -15.73 19.67 -7.46
C ASP A 564 -14.44 20.30 -6.90
N GLY A 565 -13.36 19.52 -6.77
CA GLY A 565 -12.09 19.96 -6.21
C GLY A 565 -12.00 19.84 -4.69
N THR A 566 -13.07 19.45 -3.99
CA THR A 566 -13.04 19.21 -2.54
C THR A 566 -12.09 18.05 -2.23
N GLN A 567 -11.31 18.18 -1.15
CA GLN A 567 -10.43 17.13 -0.65
C GLN A 567 -10.71 16.83 0.82
N LEU A 568 -10.80 15.55 1.17
CA LEU A 568 -10.95 15.09 2.55
C LEU A 568 -9.87 14.08 2.92
N ALA A 569 -9.51 14.06 4.20
CA ALA A 569 -8.71 13.02 4.81
C ALA A 569 -9.64 11.98 5.44
N ALA A 570 -9.42 10.71 5.12
CA ALA A 570 -10.11 9.56 5.68
C ALA A 570 -9.14 8.75 6.54
N SER A 571 -9.26 8.86 7.86
CA SER A 571 -8.50 8.09 8.84
C SER A 571 -9.25 6.79 9.14
N ILE A 572 -8.63 5.64 8.91
CA ILE A 572 -9.24 4.30 9.04
C ILE A 572 -8.44 3.48 10.06
N ALA A 573 -9.13 2.80 10.96
CA ALA A 573 -8.49 1.94 11.96
C ALA A 573 -7.72 0.78 11.30
N ASN A 574 -6.52 0.52 11.81
CA ASN A 574 -5.66 -0.61 11.39
C ASN A 574 -5.98 -1.91 12.15
N HIS A 575 -6.69 -1.81 13.28
CA HIS A 575 -7.01 -2.94 14.15
C HIS A 575 -8.25 -3.71 13.71
N ASP A 576 -8.30 -4.98 14.08
CA ASP A 576 -9.50 -5.80 13.98
C ASP A 576 -10.48 -5.49 15.14
N ASP A 577 -11.70 -6.03 15.06
CA ASP A 577 -12.82 -5.71 15.97
C ASP A 577 -12.50 -5.99 17.44
N GLU A 578 -11.75 -7.06 17.73
CA GLU A 578 -11.41 -7.47 19.10
C GLU A 578 -10.48 -6.47 19.82
N ASP A 579 -9.64 -5.74 19.09
CA ASP A 579 -8.61 -4.85 19.65
C ASP A 579 -9.00 -3.36 19.56
N PHE A 580 -10.13 -3.02 18.94
CA PHE A 580 -10.50 -1.64 18.69
C PHE A 580 -11.34 -1.03 19.83
N ASN A 581 -10.87 0.07 20.40
CA ASN A 581 -11.63 0.82 21.41
C ASN A 581 -12.47 1.94 20.80
N ALA A 582 -13.76 1.67 20.58
CA ALA A 582 -14.72 2.64 20.06
C ALA A 582 -14.89 3.88 20.96
N GLN A 583 -14.84 3.72 22.29
CA GLN A 583 -14.97 4.84 23.23
C GLN A 583 -13.77 5.79 23.13
N ALA A 584 -12.56 5.24 22.97
CA ALA A 584 -11.35 6.03 22.80
C ALA A 584 -11.39 6.86 21.52
N LYS A 585 -11.76 6.22 20.41
CA LYS A 585 -11.91 6.92 19.12
C LYS A 585 -13.02 7.97 19.16
N GLN A 586 -14.15 7.68 19.82
CA GLN A 586 -15.22 8.66 19.99
C GLN A 586 -14.74 9.87 20.81
N SER A 587 -14.00 9.66 21.90
CA SER A 587 -13.50 10.77 22.71
C SER A 587 -12.49 11.66 21.98
N GLU A 588 -11.63 11.08 21.15
CA GLU A 588 -10.74 11.83 20.24
C GLU A 588 -11.56 12.75 19.32
N ILE A 589 -12.60 12.21 18.67
CA ILE A 589 -13.46 12.96 17.75
C ILE A 589 -14.19 14.09 18.48
N GLU A 590 -14.74 13.83 19.65
CA GLU A 590 -15.47 14.84 20.43
C GLU A 590 -14.53 15.91 21.00
N THR A 591 -13.28 15.56 21.32
CA THR A 591 -12.26 16.55 21.69
C THR A 591 -11.94 17.48 20.53
N MET A 592 -11.73 16.94 19.32
CA MET A 592 -11.46 17.75 18.12
C MET A 592 -12.59 18.75 17.85
N LYS A 593 -13.85 18.32 17.96
CA LYS A 593 -15.01 19.20 17.81
C LYS A 593 -15.08 20.24 18.92
N PHE A 594 -14.90 19.84 20.19
CA PHE A 594 -14.88 20.78 21.32
C PHE A 594 -13.83 21.89 21.15
N VAL A 595 -12.60 21.53 20.76
CA VAL A 595 -11.53 22.52 20.54
C VAL A 595 -11.90 23.50 19.44
N ARG A 596 -12.52 23.01 18.37
CA ARG A 596 -12.94 23.82 17.21
C ARG A 596 -14.17 24.70 17.48
N GLU A 597 -15.15 24.20 18.23
CA GLU A 597 -16.48 24.81 18.37
C GLU A 597 -16.64 25.65 19.63
N SER A 598 -15.89 25.35 20.71
CA SER A 598 -16.02 26.05 21.99
C SER A 598 -15.63 27.54 21.95
N GLY A 599 -14.85 27.96 20.95
CA GLY A 599 -14.26 29.29 20.89
C GLY A 599 -13.13 29.53 21.91
N LEU A 600 -12.80 28.55 22.75
CA LEU A 600 -11.79 28.68 23.81
C LEU A 600 -10.35 28.68 23.24
N TYR A 601 -10.16 28.03 22.09
CA TYR A 601 -8.85 27.81 21.46
C TYR A 601 -8.77 28.38 20.02
N PRO A 602 -8.95 29.70 19.82
CA PRO A 602 -9.01 30.30 18.48
C PRO A 602 -7.70 30.18 17.69
N ASP A 603 -6.57 29.99 18.38
CA ASP A 603 -5.23 29.88 17.78
C ASP A 603 -4.81 28.43 17.46
N ILE A 604 -5.66 27.43 17.76
CA ILE A 604 -5.37 26.01 17.52
C ILE A 604 -6.19 25.55 16.30
N PRO A 605 -5.61 25.50 15.10
CA PRO A 605 -6.31 25.01 13.92
C PRO A 605 -6.50 23.49 14.01
N ILE A 606 -7.74 23.03 13.98
CA ILE A 606 -8.12 21.61 13.97
C ILE A 606 -8.84 21.31 12.67
N PRO A 607 -8.55 20.21 11.95
CA PRO A 607 -9.34 19.84 10.77
C PRO A 607 -10.80 19.60 11.15
N LYS A 608 -11.74 20.07 10.31
CA LYS A 608 -13.17 19.84 10.56
C LYS A 608 -13.46 18.36 10.39
N VAL A 609 -14.08 17.74 11.39
CA VAL A 609 -14.66 16.40 11.24
C VAL A 609 -16.00 16.53 10.53
N HIS A 610 -16.16 15.85 9.40
CA HIS A 610 -17.41 15.87 8.61
C HIS A 610 -18.29 14.68 8.91
N ALA A 611 -17.71 13.50 9.10
CA ALA A 611 -18.42 12.27 9.41
C ALA A 611 -17.47 11.24 10.03
N TRP A 612 -18.03 10.25 10.71
CA TRP A 612 -17.28 9.15 11.31
C TRP A 612 -18.22 7.99 11.63
N ASP A 613 -17.67 6.80 11.72
CA ASP A 613 -18.34 5.60 12.22
C ASP A 613 -17.30 4.79 13.02
N THR A 614 -17.63 4.44 14.27
CA THR A 614 -16.73 3.67 15.15
C THR A 614 -17.02 2.17 15.13
N THR A 615 -17.96 1.72 14.30
CA THR A 615 -18.34 0.30 14.19
C THR A 615 -17.63 -0.35 13.01
N PHE A 616 -17.53 -1.68 13.02
CA PHE A 616 -17.09 -2.45 11.84
C PHE A 616 -18.23 -2.77 10.87
N ASN A 617 -19.49 -2.59 11.31
CA ASN A 617 -20.68 -2.83 10.50
C ASN A 617 -21.08 -1.58 9.69
N ASN A 618 -20.13 -1.05 8.94
CA ASN A 618 -20.33 0.10 8.06
C ASN A 618 -19.80 -0.22 6.64
N PRO A 619 -20.19 0.54 5.61
CA PRO A 619 -19.79 0.20 4.24
C PRO A 619 -18.27 0.14 4.03
N ALA A 620 -17.45 0.91 4.77
CA ALA A 620 -15.98 0.84 4.72
C ALA A 620 -15.39 -0.44 5.35
N GLY A 621 -16.16 -1.18 6.15
CA GLY A 621 -15.73 -2.42 6.80
C GLY A 621 -14.67 -2.23 7.88
N ALA A 622 -14.52 -1.00 8.38
CA ALA A 622 -13.64 -0.62 9.48
C ALA A 622 -14.08 0.74 10.05
N PRO A 623 -13.83 1.02 11.34
CA PRO A 623 -13.99 2.34 11.92
C PRO A 623 -13.25 3.41 11.14
N TYR A 624 -13.88 4.55 10.90
CA TYR A 624 -13.30 5.65 10.13
C TYR A 624 -13.70 7.04 10.64
N VAL A 625 -12.86 8.02 10.32
CA VAL A 625 -13.13 9.46 10.51
C VAL A 625 -12.81 10.20 9.22
N LEU A 626 -13.78 10.95 8.70
CA LEU A 626 -13.64 11.85 7.55
C LEU A 626 -13.48 13.28 8.04
N MET A 627 -12.39 13.92 7.65
CA MET A 627 -12.03 15.27 8.10
C MET A 627 -11.38 16.12 7.00
N ASP A 628 -11.22 17.42 7.22
CA ASP A 628 -10.46 18.28 6.31
C ASP A 628 -9.04 17.76 6.09
N VAL A 629 -8.53 17.86 4.86
CA VAL A 629 -7.08 17.67 4.62
C VAL A 629 -6.33 18.86 5.20
N VAL A 630 -5.55 18.61 6.26
CA VAL A 630 -4.64 19.60 6.82
C VAL A 630 -3.57 19.97 5.79
N GLN A 631 -3.47 21.27 5.49
CA GLN A 631 -2.44 21.79 4.59
C GLN A 631 -1.14 22.03 5.35
N GLY A 632 0.01 21.91 4.69
CA GLY A 632 1.32 22.16 5.30
C GLY A 632 2.19 20.90 5.36
N GLU A 633 3.32 21.01 6.06
CA GLU A 633 4.28 19.92 6.26
C GLU A 633 4.53 19.72 7.76
N THR A 634 4.72 18.47 8.18
CA THR A 634 5.25 18.15 9.50
C THR A 634 6.78 18.23 9.44
N LEU A 635 7.42 18.47 10.57
CA LEU A 635 8.89 18.52 10.60
C LEU A 635 9.54 17.13 10.64
N GLU A 636 8.78 16.08 10.94
CA GLU A 636 9.28 14.70 11.05
C GLU A 636 10.03 14.21 9.80
N GLY A 637 9.55 14.57 8.62
CA GLY A 637 10.11 14.12 7.34
C GLY A 637 11.40 14.82 6.90
N LEU A 638 11.86 15.85 7.63
CA LEU A 638 13.07 16.59 7.26
C LEU A 638 14.32 15.77 7.61
N LYS A 639 15.16 15.55 6.60
CA LYS A 639 16.48 14.96 6.72
C LYS A 639 17.48 15.83 5.99
N ASP A 640 18.63 16.08 6.59
CA ASP A 640 19.74 16.75 5.91
C ASP A 640 20.80 15.74 5.43
N ASP A 641 21.74 16.21 4.60
CA ASP A 641 22.82 15.39 4.03
C ASP A 641 23.81 14.88 5.09
N ASN A 642 23.76 15.45 6.31
CA ASN A 642 24.62 15.08 7.44
C ASN A 642 23.96 14.06 8.37
N GLY A 643 22.75 13.59 8.05
CA GLY A 643 22.01 12.61 8.85
C GLY A 643 21.23 13.20 10.02
N LEU A 644 21.10 14.52 10.13
CA LEU A 644 20.21 15.17 11.10
C LEU A 644 18.75 15.00 10.67
N HIS A 645 17.85 15.01 11.66
CA HIS A 645 16.42 14.78 11.47
C HIS A 645 15.56 15.82 12.21
N GLY A 646 14.38 16.11 11.68
CA GLY A 646 13.38 16.89 12.39
C GLY A 646 13.80 18.32 12.71
N LEU A 647 13.68 18.71 13.98
CA LEU A 647 14.04 20.05 14.45
C LEU A 647 15.53 20.37 14.23
N ASP A 648 16.40 19.36 14.26
CA ASP A 648 17.86 19.54 14.18
C ASP A 648 18.35 19.86 12.78
N THR A 649 17.54 19.63 11.73
CA THR A 649 17.89 20.05 10.37
C THR A 649 17.78 21.55 10.16
N LEU A 650 17.18 22.28 11.12
CA LEU A 650 16.87 23.69 10.97
C LEU A 650 17.96 24.57 11.61
N PRO A 651 18.21 25.78 11.06
CA PRO A 651 19.06 26.78 11.71
C PRO A 651 18.57 27.11 13.13
N HIS A 652 19.48 27.43 14.05
CA HIS A 652 19.17 27.67 15.47
C HIS A 652 18.04 28.71 15.69
N ILE A 653 18.03 29.79 14.92
CA ILE A 653 16.97 30.82 15.01
C ILE A 653 15.58 30.23 14.67
N GLN A 654 15.52 29.35 13.68
CA GLN A 654 14.27 28.68 13.31
C GLN A 654 13.85 27.67 14.38
N GLN A 655 14.78 26.93 14.97
CA GLN A 655 14.50 26.04 16.10
C GLN A 655 13.86 26.81 17.26
N LEU A 656 14.44 27.95 17.66
CA LEU A 656 13.86 28.81 18.70
C LEU A 656 12.47 29.30 18.33
N SER A 657 12.24 29.71 17.08
CA SER A 657 10.92 30.16 16.63
C SER A 657 9.85 29.06 16.72
N ILE A 658 10.21 27.81 16.39
CA ILE A 658 9.32 26.65 16.52
C ILE A 658 9.02 26.38 17.99
N VAL A 659 10.05 26.34 18.84
CA VAL A 659 9.88 26.11 20.28
C VAL A 659 9.00 27.19 20.90
N LYS A 660 9.16 28.46 20.52
CA LYS A 660 8.29 29.56 20.96
C LYS A 660 6.84 29.35 20.51
N THR A 661 6.62 28.90 19.28
CA THR A 661 5.30 28.57 18.76
C THR A 661 4.66 27.39 19.51
N LEU A 662 5.43 26.34 19.83
CA LEU A 662 4.97 25.21 20.66
C LEU A 662 4.61 25.64 22.08
N ALA A 663 5.40 26.54 22.68
CA ALA A 663 5.11 27.09 24.00
C ALA A 663 3.79 27.87 24.01
N LYS A 664 3.53 28.67 22.96
CA LYS A 664 2.24 29.37 22.77
C LYS A 664 1.07 28.39 22.60
N LEU A 665 1.26 27.32 21.83
CA LEU A 665 0.25 26.27 21.66
C LEU A 665 -0.09 25.58 23.00
N LYS A 666 0.93 25.20 23.77
CA LYS A 666 0.76 24.58 25.10
C LYS A 666 0.10 25.52 26.10
N ALA A 667 0.49 26.80 26.10
CA ALA A 667 -0.12 27.83 26.94
C ALA A 667 -1.60 28.03 26.60
N SER A 668 -1.96 27.93 25.31
CA SER A 668 -3.35 28.00 24.86
C SER A 668 -4.18 26.83 25.39
N LEU A 669 -3.64 25.60 25.40
CA LEU A 669 -4.30 24.41 25.96
C LEU A 669 -4.50 24.48 27.48
N SER A 670 -3.66 25.26 28.15
CA SER A 670 -3.66 25.45 29.61
C SER A 670 -4.72 26.45 30.10
N LYS A 671 -5.58 26.94 29.21
CA LYS A 671 -6.73 27.76 29.58
C LYS A 671 -7.74 26.94 30.42
N PRO A 672 -8.37 27.54 31.44
CA PRO A 672 -9.43 26.90 32.19
C PRO A 672 -10.55 26.38 31.29
N VAL A 673 -10.93 25.12 31.45
CA VAL A 673 -12.08 24.52 30.77
C VAL A 673 -13.37 24.72 31.58
N PRO A 674 -14.57 24.70 30.94
CA PRO A 674 -15.84 24.88 31.64
C PRO A 674 -16.33 23.60 32.35
N PHE A 675 -15.40 22.70 32.72
CA PHE A 675 -15.70 21.41 33.35
C PHE A 675 -15.19 21.39 34.79
N ASP A 676 -15.88 20.63 35.65
CA ASP A 676 -15.58 20.48 37.08
C ASP A 676 -15.08 19.07 37.44
N LYS A 677 -14.76 18.25 36.43
CA LYS A 677 -14.30 16.86 36.59
C LYS A 677 -13.12 16.52 35.69
N ILE A 678 -12.34 15.55 36.15
CA ILE A 678 -11.23 14.89 35.46
C ILE A 678 -11.76 13.70 34.67
N GLY A 679 -11.31 13.55 33.43
CA GLY A 679 -11.75 12.50 32.53
C GLY A 679 -11.55 12.87 31.07
N SER A 680 -12.19 12.15 30.16
CA SER A 680 -12.12 12.46 28.73
C SER A 680 -13.43 13.10 28.23
N ILE A 681 -13.32 13.95 27.21
CA ILE A 681 -14.47 14.68 26.66
C ILE A 681 -15.40 13.71 25.94
N ALA A 682 -16.71 13.86 26.17
CA ALA A 682 -17.77 13.15 25.50
C ALA A 682 -18.92 14.10 25.11
N ALA A 683 -19.65 13.76 24.04
CA ALA A 683 -20.83 14.51 23.61
C ALA A 683 -22.07 14.13 24.40
N ASN A 684 -22.87 15.12 24.79
CA ASN A 684 -24.17 14.89 25.39
C ASN A 684 -25.21 14.66 24.29
N SER A 685 -25.64 13.42 24.09
CA SER A 685 -26.64 13.09 23.05
C SER A 685 -28.03 13.67 23.31
N ALA A 686 -28.32 14.17 24.51
CA ALA A 686 -29.63 14.69 24.92
C ALA A 686 -29.71 16.23 24.98
N LYS A 687 -28.57 16.93 24.93
CA LYS A 687 -28.48 18.40 24.94
C LYS A 687 -27.28 18.82 24.09
N ASP A 688 -27.41 19.86 23.28
CA ASP A 688 -26.24 20.47 22.63
C ASP A 688 -25.19 20.85 23.70
N GLY A 689 -24.04 20.16 23.69
CA GLY A 689 -22.98 20.38 24.66
C GLY A 689 -22.07 19.18 24.92
N TYR A 690 -21.00 19.45 25.66
CA TYR A 690 -19.96 18.48 26.03
C TYR A 690 -19.99 18.21 27.53
N PHE A 691 -19.59 17.00 27.94
CA PHE A 691 -19.37 16.65 29.34
C PHE A 691 -18.09 15.81 29.49
N VAL A 692 -17.65 15.62 30.73
CA VAL A 692 -16.48 14.78 31.05
C VAL A 692 -16.95 13.39 31.45
N GLY A 693 -16.55 12.38 30.67
CA GLY A 693 -16.81 10.96 30.91
C GLY A 693 -15.61 10.25 31.57
N PRO A 694 -15.53 8.91 31.48
CA PRO A 694 -14.37 8.17 31.95
C PRO A 694 -13.06 8.67 31.33
N LEU A 695 -11.97 8.55 32.08
CA LEU A 695 -10.62 8.92 31.66
C LEU A 695 -10.06 7.84 30.74
N ILE A 696 -9.75 8.21 29.49
CA ILE A 696 -9.21 7.31 28.47
C ILE A 696 -7.75 7.69 28.21
N THR A 697 -6.83 6.72 28.28
CA THR A 697 -5.39 6.94 28.06
C THR A 697 -5.05 7.06 26.58
N PHE A 698 -3.81 7.47 26.31
CA PHE A 698 -3.22 7.41 24.97
C PHE A 698 -3.12 5.98 24.41
N THR A 699 -2.95 4.96 25.27
CA THR A 699 -3.00 3.53 24.89
C THR A 699 -4.42 3.02 24.68
N GLN A 700 -5.41 3.91 24.70
CA GLN A 700 -6.84 3.59 24.59
C GLN A 700 -7.37 2.73 25.75
N GLU A 701 -6.74 2.78 26.92
CA GLU A 701 -7.25 2.13 28.13
C GLU A 701 -8.27 3.04 28.83
N CYS A 702 -9.38 2.47 29.29
CA CYS A 702 -10.36 3.18 30.10
C CYS A 702 -10.02 3.02 31.59
N LEU A 703 -9.65 4.13 32.23
CA LEU A 703 -9.24 4.16 33.64
C LEU A 703 -10.41 4.39 34.62
N GLY A 704 -11.64 4.47 34.12
CA GLY A 704 -12.85 4.79 34.91
C GLY A 704 -13.07 6.31 35.08
N GLY A 705 -13.95 6.70 36.01
CA GLY A 705 -14.33 8.11 36.23
C GLY A 705 -15.72 8.46 35.67
N PRO A 706 -16.06 9.75 35.51
CA PRO A 706 -15.22 10.95 35.74
C PRO A 706 -14.93 11.20 37.22
N PHE A 707 -13.78 11.82 37.53
CA PHE A 707 -13.31 12.05 38.90
C PHE A 707 -13.42 13.52 39.31
N LYS A 708 -13.65 13.83 40.59
CA LYS A 708 -13.73 15.21 41.08
C LYS A 708 -12.37 15.80 41.47
N SER A 709 -11.35 14.96 41.66
CA SER A 709 -10.00 15.40 42.07
C SER A 709 -8.94 14.38 41.67
N ALA A 710 -7.67 14.81 41.62
CA ALA A 710 -6.54 13.92 41.38
C ALA A 710 -6.44 12.79 42.43
N HIS A 711 -6.80 13.07 43.68
CA HIS A 711 -6.82 12.07 44.75
C HIS A 711 -7.86 10.96 44.49
N GLU A 712 -9.04 11.31 43.99
CA GLU A 712 -10.08 10.34 43.65
C GLU A 712 -9.63 9.45 42.48
N LEU A 713 -9.03 10.05 41.45
CA LEU A 713 -8.40 9.32 40.35
C LEU A 713 -7.34 8.35 40.88
N TRP A 714 -6.37 8.83 41.67
CA TRP A 714 -5.27 8.00 42.17
C TRP A 714 -5.74 6.85 43.05
N ARG A 715 -6.74 7.06 43.92
CA ARG A 715 -7.34 5.99 44.72
C ARG A 715 -8.02 4.94 43.85
N SER A 716 -8.83 5.38 42.88
CA SER A 716 -9.48 4.48 41.93
C SER A 716 -8.46 3.61 41.19
N ARG A 717 -7.32 4.19 40.77
CA ARG A 717 -6.24 3.43 40.13
C ARG A 717 -5.58 2.42 41.04
N LEU A 718 -5.34 2.76 42.31
CA LEU A 718 -4.85 1.79 43.29
C LEU A 718 -5.83 0.63 43.48
N GLU A 719 -7.12 0.91 43.62
CA GLU A 719 -8.17 -0.10 43.77
C GLU A 719 -8.25 -1.03 42.55
N HIS A 720 -8.26 -0.47 41.34
CA HIS A 720 -8.21 -1.25 40.09
C HIS A 720 -6.94 -2.11 39.98
N GLY A 721 -5.78 -1.57 40.37
CA GLY A 721 -4.52 -2.29 40.36
C GLY A 721 -4.54 -3.53 41.25
N ILE A 722 -5.20 -3.46 42.42
CA ILE A 722 -5.39 -4.63 43.29
C ILE A 722 -6.29 -5.66 42.63
N LEU A 723 -7.46 -5.26 42.11
CA LEU A 723 -8.42 -6.19 41.51
C LEU A 723 -7.79 -6.96 40.36
N HIS A 724 -7.08 -6.25 39.48
CA HIS A 724 -6.39 -6.86 38.36
C HIS A 724 -5.28 -7.82 38.81
N ALA A 725 -4.47 -7.42 39.79
CA ALA A 725 -3.43 -8.30 40.33
C ALA A 725 -4.02 -9.58 40.98
N ILE A 726 -5.13 -9.47 41.70
CA ILE A 726 -5.86 -10.62 42.26
C ILE A 726 -6.37 -11.55 41.15
N GLU A 727 -7.00 -10.99 40.11
CA GLU A 727 -7.51 -11.77 38.97
C GLU A 727 -6.41 -12.54 38.25
N GLU A 728 -5.25 -11.93 38.05
CA GLU A 728 -4.10 -12.58 37.40
C GLU A 728 -3.48 -13.66 38.30
N TRP A 729 -3.28 -13.40 39.60
CA TRP A 729 -2.81 -14.43 40.53
C TRP A 729 -3.73 -15.63 40.65
N CYS A 730 -5.05 -15.45 40.52
CA CYS A 730 -5.99 -16.58 40.54
C CYS A 730 -5.80 -17.56 39.38
N LYS A 731 -5.12 -17.14 38.31
CA LYS A 731 -4.89 -17.94 37.09
C LYS A 731 -3.52 -18.61 37.06
N LEU A 732 -2.64 -18.31 38.01
CA LEU A 732 -1.24 -18.75 37.99
C LEU A 732 -1.03 -20.03 38.81
N GLU A 733 -0.20 -20.94 38.30
CA GLU A 733 0.20 -22.18 39.01
C GLU A 733 1.23 -21.92 40.11
N ASN A 734 1.81 -20.71 40.18
CA ASN A 734 2.76 -20.28 41.19
C ASN A 734 2.53 -18.81 41.61
N ASP A 735 3.20 -18.37 42.67
CA ASP A 735 3.05 -17.03 43.24
C ASP A 735 3.77 -15.92 42.44
N GLN A 736 4.02 -16.09 41.13
CA GLN A 736 4.71 -15.09 40.30
C GLN A 736 3.82 -14.60 39.16
N LEU A 737 3.58 -13.28 39.09
CA LEU A 737 2.92 -12.67 37.94
C LEU A 737 3.81 -12.80 36.70
N SER A 738 3.42 -13.67 35.77
CA SER A 738 4.05 -13.77 34.45
C SER A 738 3.44 -12.74 33.51
N THR A 739 4.27 -11.83 32.99
CA THR A 739 4.00 -11.23 31.67
C THR A 739 5.18 -11.52 30.75
N SER A 740 4.86 -11.59 29.46
CA SER A 740 5.68 -12.24 28.43
C SER A 740 6.91 -11.46 27.96
N LEU A 741 7.15 -10.20 28.36
CA LEU A 741 8.23 -9.40 27.79
C LEU A 741 8.70 -8.23 28.69
N SER A 742 9.21 -8.49 29.90
CA SER A 742 10.30 -7.70 30.57
C SER A 742 10.35 -7.97 32.09
N GLU A 743 11.54 -8.15 32.64
CA GLU A 743 11.83 -7.96 34.08
C GLU A 743 11.38 -6.56 34.55
N PRO A 744 10.94 -6.38 35.81
CA PRO A 744 11.24 -7.22 36.99
C PRO A 744 10.10 -8.13 37.49
N ASN A 745 10.49 -9.25 38.12
CA ASN A 745 9.58 -10.17 38.82
C ASN A 745 8.84 -9.49 39.98
N CYS A 746 7.51 -9.63 40.03
CA CYS A 746 6.68 -9.14 41.13
C CYS A 746 6.11 -10.28 41.98
N THR A 747 6.41 -10.30 43.28
CA THR A 747 5.83 -11.24 44.25
C THR A 747 4.62 -10.61 44.96
N PRO A 748 3.66 -11.40 45.49
CA PRO A 748 2.56 -10.88 46.31
C PRO A 748 3.03 -10.00 47.47
N GLN A 749 4.18 -10.33 48.07
CA GLN A 749 4.75 -9.55 49.16
C GLN A 749 5.26 -8.19 48.68
N THR A 750 6.01 -8.15 47.58
CA THR A 750 6.49 -6.89 46.98
C THR A 750 5.34 -6.02 46.51
N PHE A 751 4.32 -6.60 45.88
CA PHE A 751 3.13 -5.87 45.48
C PHE A 751 2.38 -5.28 46.68
N ALA A 752 2.11 -6.10 47.71
CA ALA A 752 1.42 -5.64 48.92
C ALA A 752 2.19 -4.52 49.63
N GLU A 753 3.52 -4.62 49.70
CA GLU A 753 4.39 -3.55 50.21
C GLU A 753 4.19 -2.26 49.39
N LEU A 754 4.37 -2.32 48.06
CA LEU A 754 4.26 -1.15 47.19
C LEU A 754 2.86 -0.52 47.22
N PHE A 755 1.82 -1.35 47.24
CA PHE A 755 0.45 -0.91 47.40
C PHE A 755 0.25 -0.13 48.71
N GLN A 756 0.73 -0.66 49.84
CA GLN A 756 0.63 0.01 51.14
C GLN A 756 1.38 1.35 51.15
N LEU A 757 2.58 1.39 50.56
CA LEU A 757 3.38 2.61 50.46
C LEU A 757 2.67 3.66 49.59
N LEU A 758 2.20 3.29 48.39
CA LEU A 758 1.48 4.20 47.49
C LEU A 758 0.17 4.69 48.10
N SER A 759 -0.61 3.81 48.75
CA SER A 759 -1.84 4.18 49.45
C SER A 759 -1.58 5.22 50.55
N SER A 760 -0.43 5.12 51.23
CA SER A 760 -0.02 6.09 52.24
C SER A 760 0.46 7.40 51.61
N LEU A 761 1.16 7.31 50.47
CA LEU A 761 1.69 8.49 49.77
C LEU A 761 0.59 9.39 49.20
N ILE A 762 -0.55 8.85 48.74
CA ILE A 762 -1.64 9.65 48.16
C ILE A 762 -2.04 10.81 49.08
N THR A 763 -2.08 10.63 50.40
CA THR A 763 -2.50 11.71 51.32
C THR A 763 -1.47 12.83 51.47
N HIS A 764 -0.23 12.63 51.00
CA HIS A 764 0.84 13.61 51.06
C HIS A 764 1.00 14.41 49.75
N PHE A 765 0.39 13.98 48.65
CA PHE A 765 0.45 14.66 47.35
C PHE A 765 -0.74 15.60 47.16
N MET A 766 -0.71 16.77 47.81
CA MET A 766 -1.72 17.81 47.61
C MET A 766 -1.30 18.77 46.50
N LEU A 767 -2.08 18.86 45.43
CA LEU A 767 -1.86 19.86 44.38
C LEU A 767 -2.01 21.28 44.97
N PRO A 768 -1.10 22.22 44.69
CA PRO A 768 -1.27 23.61 45.08
C PRO A 768 -2.54 24.19 44.46
N GLN A 769 -3.26 25.04 45.21
CA GLN A 769 -4.55 25.59 44.79
C GLN A 769 -4.46 26.38 43.47
N SER A 770 -3.32 27.02 43.20
CA SER A 770 -3.05 27.73 41.94
C SER A 770 -2.98 26.81 40.72
N TYR A 771 -2.77 25.51 40.90
CA TYR A 771 -2.59 24.53 39.82
C TYR A 771 -3.66 23.42 39.77
N ASP A 772 -4.66 23.48 40.65
CA ASP A 772 -5.79 22.54 40.70
C ASP A 772 -6.90 22.88 39.68
N LEU A 773 -6.68 23.93 38.88
CA LEU A 773 -7.55 24.33 37.79
C LEU A 773 -7.55 23.25 36.69
N LEU A 774 -8.72 22.91 36.16
CA LEU A 774 -8.85 21.92 35.09
C LEU A 774 -8.59 22.53 33.72
N VAL A 775 -7.77 21.86 32.92
CA VAL A 775 -7.35 22.27 31.58
C VAL A 775 -7.38 21.08 30.61
N LEU A 776 -7.27 21.36 29.30
CA LEU A 776 -7.20 20.32 28.27
C LEU A 776 -5.75 19.86 28.08
N HIS A 777 -5.50 18.58 28.30
CA HIS A 777 -4.24 17.91 28.07
C HIS A 777 -4.24 17.16 26.74
N HIS A 778 -3.30 17.49 25.87
CA HIS A 778 -2.95 16.68 24.70
C HIS A 778 -1.71 15.83 25.05
N PRO A 779 -1.83 14.49 25.16
CA PRO A 779 -0.73 13.64 25.61
C PRO A 779 0.38 13.50 24.57
N ASP A 780 0.06 13.60 23.27
CA ASP A 780 1.01 13.41 22.17
C ASP A 780 1.23 14.67 21.33
N LEU A 781 1.60 15.78 22.00
CA LEU A 781 1.83 17.07 21.33
C LEU A 781 3.23 17.14 20.69
N ALA A 782 3.48 16.25 19.74
CA ALA A 782 4.74 16.10 19.02
C ALA A 782 4.74 16.80 17.65
N LEU A 783 5.92 17.13 17.11
CA LEU A 783 6.10 17.79 15.82
C LEU A 783 5.58 16.98 14.62
N ARG A 784 5.42 15.66 14.76
CA ARG A 784 4.76 14.81 13.77
C ARG A 784 3.25 15.06 13.67
N ASN A 785 2.63 15.57 14.73
CA ASN A 785 1.19 15.83 14.82
C ASN A 785 0.84 17.31 14.57
N ILE A 786 1.85 18.15 14.28
CA ILE A 786 1.70 19.59 14.08
C ILE A 786 2.18 19.95 12.67
N PHE A 787 1.27 20.52 11.88
CA PHE A 787 1.54 20.97 10.53
C PHE A 787 1.89 22.45 10.51
N PHE A 788 2.93 22.79 9.75
CA PHE A 788 3.39 24.15 9.56
C PHE A 788 3.22 24.60 8.12
N ASP A 789 2.94 25.89 7.93
CA ASP A 789 3.05 26.53 6.62
C ASP A 789 4.52 26.69 6.25
N LYS A 790 4.98 25.96 5.23
CA LYS A 790 6.37 25.99 4.76
C LYS A 790 6.85 27.42 4.44
N LYS A 791 5.97 28.29 3.97
CA LYS A 791 6.32 29.69 3.62
C LYS A 791 6.59 30.56 4.85
N SER A 792 6.15 30.13 6.03
CA SER A 792 6.31 30.89 7.28
C SER A 792 7.62 30.61 8.02
N PHE A 793 8.39 29.59 7.62
CA PHE A 793 9.69 29.30 8.24
C PHE A 793 10.72 30.42 8.02
N SER A 794 10.65 31.14 6.90
CA SER A 794 11.55 32.26 6.60
C SER A 794 11.26 33.53 7.41
N SER A 795 10.10 33.64 8.06
CA SER A 795 9.68 34.86 8.78
C SER A 795 9.97 34.83 10.29
N ASN A 796 10.72 33.85 10.80
CA ASN A 796 10.96 33.64 12.25
C ASN A 796 9.68 33.57 13.10
N GLN A 797 8.54 33.27 12.47
CA GLN A 797 7.23 33.10 13.10
C GLN A 797 6.48 31.97 12.35
N PRO A 798 6.84 30.70 12.61
CA PRO A 798 6.23 29.58 11.94
C PRO A 798 4.74 29.49 12.31
N LYS A 799 3.89 29.45 11.29
CA LYS A 799 2.44 29.39 11.40
C LYS A 799 1.98 27.94 11.41
N ILE A 800 1.29 27.53 12.48
CA ILE A 800 0.61 26.25 12.55
C ILE A 800 -0.62 26.29 11.63
N THR A 801 -0.79 25.27 10.81
CA THR A 801 -1.92 25.10 9.88
C THR A 801 -2.87 23.99 10.30
N GLY A 802 -2.42 23.06 11.15
CA GLY A 802 -3.28 22.07 11.78
C GLY A 802 -2.59 21.28 12.89
N VAL A 803 -3.36 20.85 13.89
CA VAL A 803 -2.96 19.90 14.93
C VAL A 803 -3.86 18.67 14.81
N ILE A 804 -3.25 17.49 14.68
CA ILE A 804 -3.93 16.20 14.50
C ILE A 804 -3.60 15.23 15.64
N ASP A 805 -4.21 14.03 15.60
CA ASP A 805 -3.99 12.92 16.55
C ASP A 805 -4.29 13.28 18.01
N TRP A 806 -5.57 13.56 18.27
CA TRP A 806 -6.09 13.93 19.60
C TRP A 806 -6.38 12.70 20.48
N GLY A 807 -5.81 11.55 20.13
CA GLY A 807 -5.99 10.29 20.86
C GLY A 807 -5.59 10.45 22.33
N GLY A 808 -6.46 9.98 23.24
CA GLY A 808 -6.20 10.04 24.67
C GLY A 808 -6.13 11.45 25.26
N ALA A 809 -6.68 12.46 24.60
CA ALA A 809 -6.83 13.80 25.19
C ALA A 809 -7.73 13.77 26.43
N GLN A 810 -7.37 14.57 27.45
CA GLN A 810 -7.93 14.46 28.79
C GLN A 810 -8.13 15.83 29.43
N ILE A 811 -9.14 15.95 30.28
CA ILE A 811 -9.29 17.04 31.24
C ILE A 811 -8.54 16.69 32.51
N LEU A 812 -7.50 17.46 32.84
CA LEU A 812 -6.64 17.23 34.00
C LEU A 812 -6.35 18.55 34.73
N PRO A 813 -5.98 18.49 36.02
CA PRO A 813 -5.40 19.63 36.72
C PRO A 813 -4.16 20.14 36.00
N LEU A 814 -3.99 21.46 35.91
CA LEU A 814 -2.88 22.13 35.22
C LEU A 814 -1.52 21.52 35.58
N MET A 815 -1.29 21.22 36.87
CA MET A 815 -0.05 20.58 37.36
C MET A 815 0.30 19.29 36.61
N LEU A 816 -0.70 18.47 36.30
CA LEU A 816 -0.52 17.16 35.67
C LEU A 816 -0.35 17.24 34.14
N THR A 817 -0.40 18.44 33.57
CA THR A 817 -0.28 18.65 32.13
C THR A 817 1.07 19.22 31.70
N ALA A 818 1.93 19.59 32.65
CA ALA A 818 3.20 20.32 32.47
C ALA A 818 4.33 19.45 31.88
N ARG A 819 4.09 18.90 30.69
CA ARG A 819 5.04 18.11 29.90
C ARG A 819 5.58 18.94 28.74
N TYR A 820 6.87 18.79 28.46
CA TYR A 820 7.48 19.28 27.22
C TYR A 820 6.96 18.46 26.02
N PRO A 821 6.92 19.05 24.81
CA PRO A 821 6.76 18.30 23.57
C PRO A 821 7.78 17.15 23.48
N ASP A 822 7.35 15.98 22.99
CA ASP A 822 8.18 14.77 22.96
C ASP A 822 9.51 14.97 22.21
N ASP A 823 9.51 15.74 21.12
CA ASP A 823 10.71 16.04 20.33
C ASP A 823 11.78 16.81 21.11
N LEU A 824 11.39 17.50 22.20
CA LEU A 824 12.32 18.17 23.11
C LEU A 824 12.83 17.24 24.22
N MET A 825 12.27 16.04 24.37
CA MET A 825 12.61 15.07 25.41
C MET A 825 13.62 14.00 24.95
N THR A 826 13.84 13.83 23.64
CA THR A 826 14.75 12.81 23.10
C THR A 826 16.23 13.14 23.34
N THR A 827 17.06 12.12 23.58
CA THR A 827 18.51 12.24 23.85
C THR A 827 19.38 11.57 22.77
N THR A 828 18.76 11.12 21.67
CA THR A 828 19.37 10.38 20.56
C THR A 828 19.21 11.12 19.23
N ASP A 829 20.11 10.88 18.28
CA ASP A 829 20.08 11.44 16.92
C ASP A 829 18.90 10.90 16.07
N GLU A 830 18.28 9.80 16.51
CA GLU A 830 16.99 9.38 15.99
C GLU A 830 15.85 10.02 16.80
N PRO A 831 14.93 10.77 16.17
CA PRO A 831 13.79 11.38 16.86
C PRO A 831 12.82 10.37 17.50
N PHE A 832 13.00 9.06 17.24
CA PHE A 832 12.09 8.00 17.69
C PHE A 832 12.77 6.73 18.24
N SER A 833 14.09 6.69 18.42
CA SER A 833 14.70 5.53 19.08
C SER A 833 14.42 5.58 20.59
N ARG A 834 13.46 4.78 21.05
CA ARG A 834 13.45 4.32 22.44
C ARG A 834 14.57 3.29 22.54
N SER A 835 15.74 3.70 23.03
CA SER A 835 16.86 2.77 23.14
C SER A 835 16.55 1.69 24.19
N GLY A 836 16.44 0.45 23.72
CA GLY A 836 16.43 -0.74 24.57
C GLY A 836 17.82 -1.05 25.10
N TYR A 837 18.32 -0.24 26.04
CA TYR A 837 19.50 -0.60 26.84
C TYR A 837 19.04 -1.35 28.09
N SER A 838 19.40 -2.63 28.18
CA SER A 838 19.04 -3.53 29.28
C SER A 838 19.84 -3.31 30.57
N ASP A 839 20.92 -2.53 30.54
CA ASP A 839 21.89 -2.47 31.65
C ASP A 839 22.03 -1.09 32.33
N GLU A 840 21.11 -0.16 32.05
CA GLU A 840 20.95 1.04 32.86
C GLU A 840 19.47 1.26 33.15
N SER A 841 19.05 1.05 34.40
CA SER A 841 17.67 1.16 34.86
C SER A 841 17.17 2.61 34.80
N TRP A 842 16.75 3.05 33.60
CA TRP A 842 16.24 4.39 33.33
C TRP A 842 14.71 4.45 33.14
N HIS A 843 13.98 3.38 33.44
CA HIS A 843 12.57 3.48 33.80
C HIS A 843 12.38 4.14 35.18
N SER A 844 12.96 5.31 35.44
CA SER A 844 12.42 6.13 36.54
C SER A 844 12.64 7.64 36.46
N VAL A 845 13.60 8.17 35.70
CA VAL A 845 13.80 9.62 35.60
C VAL A 845 14.59 9.95 34.32
N PRO A 846 13.99 10.37 33.19
CA PRO A 846 14.77 11.18 32.26
C PRO A 846 14.93 12.52 32.96
N SER A 847 16.17 12.86 33.32
CA SER A 847 16.55 14.11 33.97
C SER A 847 15.98 14.31 35.37
N ASP A 848 16.83 14.58 36.35
CA ASP A 848 16.49 15.70 37.21
C ASP A 848 16.13 16.85 36.26
N TRP A 849 14.84 17.16 36.11
CA TRP A 849 14.32 18.03 35.05
C TRP A 849 14.89 19.45 35.17
N THR A 850 15.55 19.71 36.30
CA THR A 850 16.35 20.87 36.68
C THR A 850 17.86 20.62 36.69
N SER A 851 18.36 19.42 36.97
CA SER A 851 19.81 19.17 36.95
C SER A 851 20.28 18.46 35.70
N ILE A 852 21.34 19.06 35.18
CA ILE A 852 22.32 18.44 34.31
C ILE A 852 23.05 17.28 35.04
N GLY A 853 22.56 16.79 36.20
CA GLY A 853 23.41 16.33 37.28
C GLY A 853 24.43 17.41 37.67
N ASP A 854 25.30 17.06 38.60
CA ASP A 854 26.62 17.65 38.56
C ASP A 854 27.30 17.20 37.25
N VAL A 855 27.49 18.11 36.28
CA VAL A 855 28.21 17.82 35.02
C VAL A 855 29.63 17.30 35.26
N THR A 856 30.17 17.43 36.49
CA THR A 856 31.44 16.82 36.88
C THR A 856 31.32 15.33 37.23
N GLN A 857 30.10 14.80 37.42
CA GLN A 857 29.78 13.40 37.68
C GLN A 857 29.21 12.65 36.47
N TRP A 858 29.10 13.30 35.30
CA TRP A 858 28.86 12.59 34.04
C TRP A 858 29.87 11.44 33.92
N PRO A 859 29.46 10.23 33.47
CA PRO A 859 30.24 9.02 33.66
C PRO A 859 31.70 9.23 33.25
N GLN A 860 32.64 8.84 34.11
CA GLN A 860 34.08 8.85 33.80
C GLN A 860 34.42 8.12 32.49
N VAL A 861 33.50 7.32 31.96
CA VAL A 861 33.57 6.67 30.65
C VAL A 861 33.71 7.67 29.49
N PHE A 862 33.23 8.91 29.62
CA PHE A 862 33.35 9.98 28.61
C PHE A 862 34.56 10.89 28.83
N ARG A 863 35.43 10.59 29.82
CA ARG A 863 36.62 11.39 30.15
C ARG A 863 37.82 10.48 30.38
N GLY A 864 38.66 10.30 29.36
CA GLY A 864 40.00 9.78 29.53
C GLY A 864 40.89 10.78 30.28
N PRO A 865 41.88 10.36 31.10
CA PRO A 865 42.84 11.27 31.71
C PRO A 865 43.65 12.00 30.62
N GLY A 866 43.35 13.28 30.40
CA GLY A 866 44.06 14.13 29.44
C GLY A 866 43.38 14.32 28.08
N ASP A 867 42.21 13.73 27.85
CA ASP A 867 41.42 13.99 26.63
C ASP A 867 40.46 15.18 26.84
N PRO A 868 40.33 16.11 25.86
CA PRO A 868 39.26 17.10 25.88
C PRO A 868 37.90 16.39 25.87
N VAL A 869 36.89 17.00 26.49
CA VAL A 869 35.50 16.49 26.49
C VAL A 869 35.11 16.10 25.07
N ASP A 870 34.80 14.82 24.85
CA ASP A 870 34.36 14.34 23.54
C ASP A 870 32.94 14.86 23.27
N TYR A 871 32.87 15.96 22.54
CA TYR A 871 31.62 16.52 22.00
C TYR A 871 31.12 15.70 20.81
N THR A 872 30.97 14.38 21.00
CA THR A 872 30.25 13.56 20.03
C THR A 872 28.90 14.21 19.70
N PRO A 873 28.36 14.01 18.48
CA PRO A 873 27.06 14.56 18.07
C PRO A 873 25.95 14.37 19.12
N ARG A 874 25.95 13.22 19.81
CA ARG A 874 25.03 12.87 20.89
C ARG A 874 25.10 13.81 22.10
N VAL A 875 26.31 14.10 22.63
CA VAL A 875 26.48 15.02 23.77
C VAL A 875 26.06 16.44 23.39
N SER A 876 26.40 16.87 22.17
CA SER A 876 25.97 18.17 21.63
C SER A 876 24.44 18.26 21.48
N ALA A 877 23.78 17.21 21.00
CA ALA A 877 22.32 17.14 20.90
C ALA A 877 21.64 17.20 22.28
N MET A 878 22.15 16.47 23.28
CA MET A 878 21.61 16.50 24.64
C MET A 878 21.69 17.88 25.29
N VAL A 879 22.84 18.56 25.14
CA VAL A 879 23.02 19.95 25.63
C VAL A 879 22.08 20.90 24.90
N ARG A 880 21.98 20.82 23.56
CA ARG A 880 21.04 21.65 22.79
C ARG A 880 19.59 21.46 23.23
N ARG A 881 19.14 20.21 23.42
CA ARG A 881 17.78 19.91 23.89
C ARG A 881 17.50 20.45 25.29
N PHE A 882 18.49 20.45 26.19
CA PHE A 882 18.38 21.11 27.48
C PHE A 882 18.09 22.61 27.33
N TYR A 883 18.89 23.34 26.55
CA TYR A 883 18.66 24.78 26.33
C TYR A 883 17.31 25.06 25.64
N LEU A 884 16.88 24.23 24.69
CA LEU A 884 15.56 24.36 24.05
C LEU A 884 14.40 24.13 25.04
N ARG A 885 14.52 23.20 25.99
CA ARG A 885 13.51 23.01 27.06
C ARG A 885 13.46 24.23 28.00
N THR A 886 14.62 24.76 28.39
CA THR A 886 14.68 25.98 29.20
C THR A 886 14.04 27.17 28.45
N TYR A 887 14.33 27.30 27.16
CA TYR A 887 13.72 28.30 26.29
C TYR A 887 12.21 28.11 26.18
N PHE A 888 11.73 26.87 26.00
CA PHE A 888 10.31 26.53 26.00
C PHE A 888 9.61 26.97 27.28
N SER A 889 10.16 26.64 28.44
CA SER A 889 9.59 26.99 29.75
C SER A 889 9.46 28.50 29.94
N ALA A 890 10.49 29.25 29.56
CA ALA A 890 10.46 30.71 29.62
C ALA A 890 9.41 31.30 28.68
N CYS A 891 9.35 30.85 27.42
CA CYS A 891 8.30 31.26 26.48
C CYS A 891 6.91 30.87 26.97
N TYR A 892 6.74 29.70 27.56
CA TYR A 892 5.45 29.26 28.07
C TYR A 892 4.97 30.15 29.22
N ALA A 893 5.85 30.47 30.17
CA ALA A 893 5.54 31.37 31.29
C ALA A 893 5.11 32.77 30.80
N GLU A 894 5.84 33.33 29.82
CA GLU A 894 5.48 34.59 29.15
C GLU A 894 4.07 34.51 28.54
N GLN A 895 3.77 33.42 27.80
CA GLN A 895 2.48 33.26 27.13
C GLN A 895 1.31 33.05 28.13
N ILE A 896 1.51 32.29 29.20
CA ILE A 896 0.51 32.12 30.26
C ILE A 896 0.18 33.44 30.93
N HIS A 897 1.21 34.26 31.23
CA HIS A 897 1.00 35.60 31.78
C HIS A 897 0.12 36.47 30.87
N LEU A 898 0.42 36.50 29.58
CA LEU A 898 -0.35 37.24 28.59
C LEU A 898 -1.80 36.74 28.47
N LEU A 899 -2.02 35.43 28.55
CA LEU A 899 -3.34 34.81 28.35
C LEU A 899 -4.23 34.88 29.60
N GLN A 900 -3.67 34.66 30.78
CA GLN A 900 -4.45 34.48 32.02
C GLN A 900 -4.45 35.71 32.93
N LYS A 901 -3.53 36.67 32.71
CA LYS A 901 -3.33 37.87 33.56
C LYS A 901 -3.16 37.55 35.05
N ASP A 902 -2.79 36.31 35.37
CA ASP A 902 -2.57 35.85 36.74
C ASP A 902 -1.08 35.92 37.06
N ALA A 903 -0.70 36.87 37.91
CA ALA A 903 0.68 37.06 38.34
C ALA A 903 1.18 35.92 39.24
N SER A 904 0.28 35.15 39.87
CA SER A 904 0.67 34.02 40.73
C SER A 904 1.30 32.89 39.93
N LEU A 905 0.76 32.61 38.73
CA LEU A 905 1.28 31.61 37.81
C LEU A 905 2.57 32.06 37.09
N TYR A 906 2.81 33.38 36.99
CA TYR A 906 4.03 33.95 36.40
C TYR A 906 5.26 33.73 37.28
N HIS A 907 5.11 33.84 38.60
CA HIS A 907 6.19 33.62 39.56
C HIS A 907 6.35 32.16 40.00
N ALA A 908 5.35 31.33 39.72
CA ALA A 908 5.34 29.93 40.09
C ALA A 908 5.89 29.08 38.92
N THR A 909 6.99 28.38 39.19
CA THR A 909 7.73 27.60 38.20
C THR A 909 7.02 26.28 37.92
N LEU A 910 5.90 26.29 37.17
CA LEU A 910 5.10 25.09 36.86
C LEU A 910 5.98 23.91 36.42
N PHE A 911 6.94 24.14 35.54
CA PHE A 911 7.86 23.09 35.06
C PHE A 911 8.94 22.67 36.06
N ALA A 912 9.19 23.44 37.12
CA ALA A 912 10.07 23.04 38.23
C ALA A 912 9.31 22.28 39.33
N ASP A 913 8.04 22.63 39.58
CA ASP A 913 7.23 22.03 40.63
C ASP A 913 6.51 20.75 40.17
N ALA A 914 6.10 20.69 38.91
CA ALA A 914 5.36 19.55 38.34
C ALA A 914 6.08 18.20 38.28
N PRO A 915 7.42 18.08 38.08
CA PRO A 915 8.07 16.80 37.87
C PRO A 915 7.75 15.74 38.93
N TYR A 916 7.68 16.13 40.20
CA TYR A 916 7.39 15.19 41.29
C TYR A 916 5.92 14.72 41.28
N TYR A 917 4.97 15.61 40.97
CA TYR A 917 3.55 15.27 40.81
C TYR A 917 3.30 14.43 39.55
N LEU A 918 3.97 14.76 38.44
CA LEU A 918 3.92 13.99 37.20
C LEU A 918 4.46 12.58 37.42
N LYS A 919 5.60 12.45 38.10
CA LYS A 919 6.19 11.14 38.42
C LYS A 919 5.26 10.29 39.28
N PHE A 920 4.65 10.90 40.30
CA PHE A 920 3.68 10.21 41.14
C PHE A 920 2.43 9.79 40.35
N HIS A 921 1.90 10.69 39.52
CA HIS A 921 0.75 10.42 38.67
C HIS A 921 1.02 9.30 37.67
N GLU A 922 2.16 9.30 36.99
CA GLU A 922 2.59 8.23 36.08
C GLU A 922 2.69 6.89 36.81
N THR A 923 3.38 6.88 37.95
CA THR A 923 3.58 5.68 38.76
C THR A 923 2.24 5.06 39.14
N ILE A 924 1.30 5.86 39.68
CA ILE A 924 0.00 5.34 40.08
C ILE A 924 -0.84 4.91 38.87
N CYS A 925 -0.93 5.75 37.84
CA CYS A 925 -1.81 5.50 36.69
C CYS A 925 -1.33 4.33 35.82
N GLY A 926 -0.01 4.08 35.75
CA GLY A 926 0.62 2.99 34.99
C GLY A 926 0.36 1.58 35.53
N GLY A 927 -0.33 1.45 36.67
CA GLY A 927 -0.70 0.15 37.24
C GLY A 927 0.48 -0.59 37.87
N TRP A 928 0.24 -1.85 38.24
CA TRP A 928 1.16 -2.62 39.08
C TRP A 928 2.55 -2.83 38.47
N THR A 929 2.66 -2.91 37.15
CA THR A 929 3.93 -3.00 36.43
C THR A 929 4.78 -1.76 36.68
N SER A 930 4.20 -0.57 36.51
CA SER A 930 4.87 0.71 36.81
C SER A 930 5.24 0.84 38.29
N TRP A 931 4.45 0.28 39.22
CA TRP A 931 4.79 0.29 40.65
C TRP A 931 6.08 -0.47 40.93
N VAL A 932 6.25 -1.63 40.29
CA VAL A 932 7.42 -2.49 40.44
C VAL A 932 8.65 -1.84 39.80
N GLU A 933 8.49 -1.30 38.59
CA GLU A 933 9.54 -0.54 37.90
C GLU A 933 10.02 0.66 38.73
N HIS A 934 9.14 1.28 39.51
CA HIS A 934 9.44 2.46 40.33
C HIS A 934 9.55 2.16 41.83
N ALA A 935 9.74 0.89 42.21
CA ALA A 935 9.73 0.47 43.61
C ALA A 935 10.74 1.23 44.50
N SER A 936 11.95 1.48 43.98
CA SER A 936 12.98 2.24 44.69
C SER A 936 12.54 3.69 44.95
N TRP A 937 11.97 4.35 43.95
CA TRP A 937 11.48 5.72 44.06
C TRP A 937 10.31 5.83 45.05
N ILE A 938 9.38 4.86 45.03
CA ILE A 938 8.25 4.80 45.96
C ILE A 938 8.75 4.69 47.41
N ARG A 939 9.66 3.75 47.68
CA ARG A 939 10.24 3.56 49.01
C ARG A 939 10.96 4.81 49.49
N GLU A 940 11.85 5.35 48.67
CA GLU A 940 12.62 6.54 49.01
C GLU A 940 11.72 7.74 49.30
N THR A 941 10.73 7.99 48.44
CA THR A 941 9.75 9.06 48.59
C THR A 941 8.98 8.92 49.90
N TYR A 942 8.49 7.71 50.20
CA TYR A 942 7.80 7.43 51.46
C TYR A 942 8.69 7.72 52.67
N TRP A 943 9.94 7.26 52.67
CA TRP A 943 10.86 7.51 53.79
C TRP A 943 11.17 9.00 53.97
N ARG A 944 11.45 9.72 52.89
CA ARG A 944 11.72 11.17 52.93
C ARG A 944 10.56 11.94 53.56
N LEU A 945 9.33 11.65 53.13
CA LEU A 945 8.12 12.32 53.61
C LEU A 945 7.75 11.94 55.05
N ARG A 946 8.07 10.70 55.46
CA ARG A 946 7.87 10.25 56.85
C ARG A 946 8.88 10.86 57.83
N THR A 947 10.09 11.21 57.38
CA THR A 947 11.17 11.70 58.26
C THR A 947 11.12 13.18 58.60
N LEU A 948 10.15 13.97 58.12
CA LEU A 948 9.98 15.39 58.47
C LEU A 948 9.09 15.55 59.73
N PRO A 949 9.63 15.73 60.95
CA PRO A 949 8.82 15.85 62.16
C PRO A 949 8.70 17.34 62.55
N GLY A 950 7.48 17.87 62.57
CA GLY A 950 7.10 18.96 63.48
C GLY A 950 7.79 20.32 63.33
N GLN A 951 7.85 20.89 62.12
CA GLN A 951 7.78 22.36 62.00
C GLN A 951 6.37 22.76 61.55
N GLY A 952 5.84 23.80 62.17
CA GLY A 952 4.40 24.09 62.27
C GLY A 952 3.64 24.01 60.95
N ALA A 953 2.56 23.24 60.98
CA ALA A 953 1.51 23.26 59.98
C ALA A 953 0.86 24.65 59.92
N GLY A 954 1.31 25.45 58.97
CA GLY A 954 0.67 26.67 58.52
C GLY A 954 1.12 26.90 57.09
N GLU A 955 0.21 26.65 56.14
CA GLU A 955 0.23 27.01 54.71
C GLU A 955 1.54 26.77 53.92
N GLU A 956 1.45 25.90 52.90
CA GLU A 956 2.46 25.66 51.84
C GLU A 956 3.78 24.99 52.26
N SER A 957 3.83 23.66 52.37
CA SER A 957 5.12 22.95 52.20
C SER A 957 4.98 21.50 51.74
N LEU A 958 5.18 21.29 50.43
CA LEU A 958 6.07 20.24 49.95
C LEU A 958 6.81 20.72 48.69
N VAL A 959 8.08 21.11 48.82
CA VAL A 959 8.99 21.40 47.69
C VAL A 959 10.27 20.61 47.92
N ILE A 960 10.55 19.58 47.11
CA ILE A 960 11.90 19.02 47.01
C ILE A 960 12.21 18.62 45.56
N GLY A 961 12.93 19.51 44.88
CA GLY A 961 13.68 19.35 43.62
C GLY A 961 14.62 20.56 43.47
N PRO A 962 15.82 20.44 42.85
CA PRO A 962 16.79 21.53 42.84
C PRO A 962 16.32 22.72 41.98
N ASN A 963 16.48 23.92 42.51
CA ASN A 963 16.09 25.17 41.83
C ASN A 963 16.92 25.39 40.56
N VAL A 964 16.27 25.44 39.40
CA VAL A 964 16.89 25.99 38.18
C VAL A 964 15.95 27.03 37.53
N TYR A 965 16.44 28.27 37.57
CA TYR A 965 16.02 29.55 36.96
C TYR A 965 14.89 30.40 37.57
N ARG A 966 15.31 31.59 38.05
CA ARG A 966 14.50 32.80 38.25
C ARG A 966 15.06 33.98 37.41
N GLY A 967 15.44 33.78 36.15
CA GLY A 967 16.11 34.83 35.38
C GLY A 967 15.90 34.77 33.87
N SER A 968 16.00 35.95 33.26
CA SER A 968 15.93 36.27 31.83
C SER A 968 16.46 35.16 30.90
N ILE A 969 15.83 35.00 29.74
CA ILE A 969 16.17 34.03 28.68
C ILE A 969 17.47 34.38 27.92
N VAL A 970 17.98 35.61 28.09
CA VAL A 970 19.13 36.14 27.35
C VAL A 970 20.43 35.33 27.55
N PRO A 971 20.81 34.87 28.77
CA PRO A 971 22.00 34.05 28.98
C PRO A 971 21.92 32.68 28.27
N VAL A 972 20.75 32.04 28.29
CA VAL A 972 20.48 30.74 27.62
C VAL A 972 20.72 30.84 26.11
N VAL A 973 20.24 31.92 25.48
CA VAL A 973 20.42 32.14 24.04
C VAL A 973 21.88 32.52 23.70
N ARG A 974 22.59 33.22 24.60
CA ARG A 974 24.02 33.53 24.43
C ARG A 974 24.90 32.29 24.53
N ASP A 975 24.66 31.41 25.50
CA ASP A 975 25.41 30.15 25.65
C ASP A 975 25.29 29.24 24.42
N LEU A 976 24.16 29.30 23.71
CA LEU A 976 23.97 28.60 22.43
C LEU A 976 24.75 29.22 21.25
N GLY A 977 25.47 30.32 21.45
CA GLY A 977 26.22 31.03 20.40
C GLY A 977 25.33 31.78 19.40
N ILE A 978 24.09 32.11 19.78
CA ILE A 978 23.08 32.70 18.89
C ILE A 978 23.17 34.24 18.84
N PHE A 979 23.81 34.87 19.83
CA PHE A 979 24.16 36.30 19.83
C PHE A 979 25.68 36.49 19.84
N GLU A 980 26.23 37.32 18.94
CA GLU A 980 27.59 37.82 19.06
C GLU A 980 27.70 38.84 20.22
N GLU A 981 28.83 38.89 20.91
CA GLU A 981 29.07 39.74 22.10
C GLU A 981 28.96 41.27 21.87
N THR A 982 28.66 41.74 20.67
CA THR A 982 28.76 43.15 20.31
C THR A 982 27.42 43.79 19.96
N SER A 983 26.58 44.07 20.96
CA SER A 983 25.56 45.16 20.82
C SER A 983 24.95 45.63 22.15
N TYR A 984 25.74 45.79 23.22
CA TYR A 984 25.30 46.54 24.40
C TYR A 984 26.42 47.44 24.93
N SER A 985 26.75 48.48 24.15
CA SER A 985 27.44 49.67 24.65
C SER A 985 26.48 50.86 24.55
N GLY A 986 25.74 51.13 25.62
CA GLY A 986 24.74 52.19 25.64
C GLY A 986 24.33 52.58 27.05
N SER A 987 25.16 53.44 27.67
CA SER A 987 24.87 54.35 28.79
C SER A 987 24.22 53.81 30.06
N SER A 988 25.04 53.75 31.11
CA SER A 988 24.65 53.99 32.49
C SER A 988 23.83 55.29 32.62
N GLY A 989 22.58 55.18 33.04
CA GLY A 989 21.74 56.31 33.43
C GLY A 989 20.62 55.80 34.35
N ASN A 990 20.70 56.16 35.63
CA ASN A 990 19.67 55.91 36.64
C ASN A 990 18.29 56.36 36.16
N ALA A 991 17.31 55.45 36.17
CA ALA A 991 15.95 55.75 36.61
C ALA A 991 15.20 54.44 36.92
N ASP A 992 14.44 54.53 38.00
CA ASP A 992 13.62 53.55 38.68
C ASP A 992 12.53 52.88 37.82
N ASN A 993 12.01 51.79 38.40
CA ASN A 993 10.70 51.16 38.23
C ASN A 993 10.47 50.08 37.15
N SER A 994 10.26 48.89 37.73
CA SER A 994 9.21 47.90 37.44
C SER A 994 9.23 47.15 36.11
N GLN A 995 9.17 45.83 36.26
CA GLN A 995 9.07 44.76 35.27
C GLN A 995 10.39 44.35 34.61
N ASP A 996 10.91 43.21 35.06
CA ASP A 996 11.06 42.00 34.23
C ASP A 996 11.18 40.74 35.10
#